data_AF-A0A378IPP5-F1
#
_entry.id   AF-A0A378IPP5-F1
#
_cell.length_a   1.000
_cell.length_b   1.000
_cell.length_c   1.000
_cell.angle_alpha   90.00
_cell.angle_beta   90.00
_cell.angle_gamma   90.00
#
_symmetry.space_group_name_H-M   'P 1'
#
loop_
_entity.id
_entity.type
_entity.pdbx_description
1 polymer ?
#
loop_
_entity_poly.entity_id
_entity_poly.type
_entity_poly.pdbx_seq_one_letter_code
_entity_poly.pdbx_strand_id
1 'polypeptide(L)'
;MPYLVTGNAQQIFHAFGQDWAVAEGKDDIGTIHLDFPRTHFLGTSEDAIKHFDLWNTKASGRYYLQGNMSAGNLHYLLGANPLMKEEEDPESYKANVVRQHFAYVNDEGEPCGLMIMYRKDNPKQWIMGLVKNGYAEPKDRELLFLSSFDLAPFISVPDQKEPISSAATPMPTVTVSRVDFLDNPLIKQIGADLPRSLLKDVVSDESGEINLRVQRVELMTRKLQVEQETARLSDPIPYSELNIAALFADNRALDLIIHHNFANLFPLSSTLLHELLKEPSSLRQEIEAIKLTQDENRNKNLLKMVLVFYKHGLLEKNRHLLNDPVLVQTFGSFMGDEVQIKLIPFLKQRKYPDGLIRHILSEPAYFKAIGMLVDLQPELNQDVPQFFKDPKKLEDLKFIHSLSNDDTKRLCLLFWVYENLSEDGYQQIITATNRYPLLASTLVALEQTKTKRIDQLQELALNPKDHLRKSILHHFREELNTLHGVSTNLRELPLQALEAASESLILLKKSKVTDPQSYRLVLDKESRGHALRLLLPQLTKIKNDEYRKLLIEILLVGAKFNVESQDKRVDEIKGPEELKELAIDFHECFKCIMQLQDFMCEKEAIEFVAQKDSEEARRFRQVILCILEQCKVVDRQLSGSQSYRNMFLKWEAEQKKYRKALYQIAYEGLTNPNANIRPQLQEAEDKILAIVDPKIESDIYKALIVFANIIITALSLSLANVIKYKITGNFWFFNQTRSGEELRALDREVFELITPEKNDEVNSCGILSPC
;
A
#
# COMPACT_ATOMS: atom_id res chain seq x y z
N MET A 1 7.97 42.54 -21.72
CA MET A 1 7.20 41.48 -22.40
C MET A 1 8.16 40.34 -22.76
N PRO A 2 8.03 39.16 -22.14
CA PRO A 2 8.82 37.99 -22.49
C PRO A 2 8.41 37.37 -23.83
N TYR A 3 9.26 36.47 -24.32
CA TYR A 3 9.10 35.70 -25.55
C TYR A 3 8.64 34.28 -25.22
N LEU A 4 7.59 33.81 -25.86
CA LEU A 4 6.99 32.51 -25.66
C LEU A 4 7.11 31.65 -26.93
N VAL A 5 7.49 30.40 -26.71
CA VAL A 5 7.46 29.32 -27.71
C VAL A 5 6.60 28.18 -27.16
N THR A 6 5.72 27.62 -27.99
CA THR A 6 4.85 26.50 -27.64
C THR A 6 4.85 25.45 -28.74
N GLY A 7 4.75 24.18 -28.38
CA GLY A 7 4.69 23.06 -29.30
C GLY A 7 4.85 21.73 -28.56
N ASN A 8 4.89 20.61 -29.27
CA ASN A 8 5.29 19.35 -28.64
C ASN A 8 6.82 19.20 -28.61
N ALA A 9 7.33 18.24 -27.84
CA ALA A 9 8.76 18.02 -27.70
C ALA A 9 9.44 17.74 -29.05
N GLN A 10 8.82 16.96 -29.93
CA GLN A 10 9.38 16.69 -31.25
C GLN A 10 9.57 17.96 -32.09
N GLN A 11 8.56 18.84 -32.12
CA GLN A 11 8.58 20.09 -32.86
C GLN A 11 9.61 21.07 -32.29
N ILE A 12 9.62 21.27 -30.96
CA ILE A 12 10.51 22.24 -30.33
C ILE A 12 11.97 21.78 -30.43
N PHE A 13 12.29 20.54 -30.04
CA PHE A 13 13.68 20.09 -30.10
C PHE A 13 14.22 20.09 -31.53
N HIS A 14 13.41 19.74 -32.54
CA HIS A 14 13.78 19.86 -33.95
C HIS A 14 14.05 21.32 -34.35
N ALA A 15 13.17 22.26 -33.99
CA ALA A 15 13.31 23.67 -34.32
C ALA A 15 14.59 24.31 -33.76
N PHE A 16 15.08 23.82 -32.62
CA PHE A 16 16.33 24.27 -32.00
C PHE A 16 17.56 23.44 -32.43
N GLY A 17 17.42 22.52 -33.40
CA GLY A 17 18.51 21.67 -33.89
C GLY A 17 19.00 20.62 -32.89
N GLN A 18 18.13 20.18 -31.98
CA GLN A 18 18.42 19.26 -30.87
C GLN A 18 17.68 17.92 -31.00
N ASP A 19 17.51 17.41 -32.23
CA ASP A 19 16.79 16.17 -32.53
C ASP A 19 17.27 14.96 -31.70
N TRP A 20 18.55 14.92 -31.33
CA TRP A 20 19.13 13.86 -30.52
C TRP A 20 18.44 13.68 -29.16
N ALA A 21 17.89 14.75 -28.58
CA ALA A 21 17.26 14.72 -27.25
C ALA A 21 15.85 14.09 -27.26
N VAL A 22 15.26 13.90 -28.45
CA VAL A 22 13.95 13.27 -28.67
C VAL A 22 14.04 12.07 -29.62
N ALA A 23 15.24 11.67 -30.01
CA ALA A 23 15.48 10.53 -30.88
C ALA A 23 15.09 9.21 -30.18
N GLU A 24 14.65 8.23 -30.97
CA GLU A 24 14.37 6.88 -30.46
C GLU A 24 15.68 6.20 -30.07
N GLY A 25 15.75 5.78 -28.81
CA GLY A 25 16.84 5.01 -28.23
C GLY A 25 16.45 3.56 -27.91
N LYS A 26 17.32 2.87 -27.18
CA LYS A 26 16.99 1.54 -26.63
C LYS A 26 15.93 1.70 -25.54
N ASP A 27 14.99 0.77 -25.48
CA ASP A 27 13.97 0.73 -24.43
C ASP A 27 14.61 0.30 -23.09
N ASP A 28 15.17 1.26 -22.37
CA ASP A 28 15.83 1.04 -21.08
C ASP A 28 15.03 1.68 -19.94
N ILE A 29 14.03 0.94 -19.45
CA ILE A 29 13.23 1.30 -18.27
C ILE A 29 14.12 1.47 -17.03
N GLY A 30 15.28 0.81 -16.96
CA GLY A 30 16.23 0.94 -15.85
C GLY A 30 16.72 2.38 -15.67
N THR A 31 16.86 3.14 -16.75
CA THR A 31 17.25 4.55 -16.68
C THR A 31 16.16 5.42 -16.02
N ILE A 32 14.87 5.10 -16.22
CA ILE A 32 13.75 5.76 -15.52
C ILE A 32 13.83 5.48 -14.02
N HIS A 33 14.05 4.21 -13.65
CA HIS A 33 14.16 3.80 -12.25
C HIS A 33 15.32 4.46 -11.51
N LEU A 34 16.44 4.70 -12.20
CA LEU A 34 17.59 5.42 -11.64
C LEU A 34 17.33 6.91 -11.40
N ASP A 35 16.36 7.52 -12.07
CA ASP A 35 16.08 8.96 -11.99
C ASP A 35 14.99 9.30 -10.97
N PHE A 36 14.14 8.34 -10.56
CA PHE A 36 13.19 8.54 -9.46
C PHE A 36 13.81 9.11 -8.18
N PRO A 37 14.89 8.52 -7.61
CA PRO A 37 15.51 9.06 -6.40
C PRO A 37 16.30 10.36 -6.63
N ARG A 38 16.46 10.79 -7.89
CA ARG A 38 17.16 12.03 -8.27
C ARG A 38 16.20 13.18 -8.53
N THR A 39 14.95 12.87 -8.87
CA THR A 39 13.94 13.84 -9.22
C THR A 39 13.46 14.61 -7.99
N HIS A 40 13.59 15.93 -8.06
CA HIS A 40 12.99 16.85 -7.09
C HIS A 40 11.50 16.93 -7.37
N PHE A 41 10.68 16.67 -6.37
CA PHE A 41 9.23 16.65 -6.46
C PHE A 41 8.62 17.72 -5.56
N LEU A 42 7.64 18.47 -6.08
CA LEU A 42 6.90 19.50 -5.38
C LEU A 42 5.42 19.10 -5.37
N GLY A 43 4.92 18.64 -4.22
CA GLY A 43 3.55 18.16 -4.09
C GLY A 43 3.35 17.27 -2.86
N THR A 44 2.16 16.70 -2.75
CA THR A 44 1.81 15.83 -1.61
C THR A 44 2.36 14.42 -1.78
N SER A 45 2.27 13.59 -0.73
CA SER A 45 2.59 12.16 -0.83
C SER A 45 1.71 11.43 -1.85
N GLU A 46 0.43 11.81 -1.96
CA GLU A 46 -0.50 11.21 -2.92
C GLU A 46 -0.09 11.55 -4.36
N ASP A 47 0.28 12.82 -4.60
CA ASP A 47 0.78 13.26 -5.91
C ASP A 47 2.09 12.55 -6.28
N ALA A 48 2.98 12.33 -5.30
CA ALA A 48 4.24 11.64 -5.53
C ALA A 48 4.04 10.17 -5.91
N ILE A 49 3.11 9.48 -5.23
CA ILE A 49 2.72 8.10 -5.58
C ILE A 49 2.13 8.06 -6.99
N LYS A 50 1.21 8.97 -7.29
CA LYS A 50 0.59 9.05 -8.62
C LYS A 50 1.62 9.35 -9.72
N HIS A 51 2.56 10.25 -9.47
CA HIS A 51 3.67 10.54 -10.37
C HIS A 51 4.51 9.28 -10.62
N PHE A 52 4.88 8.57 -9.56
CA PHE A 52 5.62 7.32 -9.65
C PHE A 52 4.85 6.27 -10.47
N ASP A 53 3.58 6.03 -10.15
CA ASP A 53 2.76 5.02 -10.82
C ASP A 53 2.64 5.28 -12.33
N LEU A 54 2.41 6.54 -12.72
CA LEU A 54 2.31 6.91 -14.14
C LEU A 54 3.63 6.70 -14.88
N TRP A 55 4.76 7.12 -14.30
CA TRP A 55 6.07 6.91 -14.89
C TRP A 55 6.50 5.45 -14.90
N ASN A 56 6.14 4.67 -13.89
CA ASN A 56 6.51 3.27 -13.78
C ASN A 56 5.68 2.35 -14.69
N THR A 57 4.42 2.72 -14.97
CA THR A 57 3.48 1.86 -15.72
C THR A 57 3.23 2.30 -17.16
N LYS A 58 3.32 3.60 -17.46
CA LYS A 58 2.95 4.15 -18.78
C LYS A 58 4.13 4.67 -19.60
N ALA A 59 5.26 4.98 -18.99
CA ALA A 59 6.41 5.53 -19.72
C ALA A 59 7.12 4.44 -20.54
N SER A 60 7.67 4.83 -21.70
CA SER A 60 8.60 3.99 -22.46
C SER A 60 10.03 4.49 -22.26
N GLY A 61 10.98 3.58 -22.06
CA GLY A 61 12.40 3.91 -21.98
C GLY A 61 12.99 4.40 -23.31
N ARG A 62 12.33 4.12 -24.45
CA ARG A 62 12.83 4.45 -25.80
C ARG A 62 13.03 5.94 -26.03
N TYR A 63 12.19 6.78 -25.43
CA TYR A 63 12.23 8.23 -25.60
C TYR A 63 12.57 8.93 -24.29
N TYR A 64 13.15 8.21 -23.33
CA TYR A 64 13.51 8.79 -22.04
C TYR A 64 14.90 9.41 -22.08
N LEU A 65 14.97 10.67 -21.68
CA LEU A 65 16.20 11.39 -21.39
C LEU A 65 16.18 11.83 -19.93
N GLN A 66 17.33 11.72 -19.27
CA GLN A 66 17.46 12.13 -17.87
C GLN A 66 16.94 13.56 -17.68
N GLY A 67 16.08 13.75 -16.68
CA GLY A 67 15.45 15.04 -16.40
C GLY A 67 14.09 15.27 -17.09
N ASN A 68 13.58 14.34 -17.92
CA ASN A 68 12.22 14.47 -18.46
C ASN A 68 11.14 14.60 -17.37
N MET A 69 11.29 13.89 -16.24
CA MET A 69 10.34 13.94 -15.12
C MET A 69 10.15 15.34 -14.55
N SER A 70 11.20 16.18 -14.57
CA SER A 70 11.23 17.50 -13.93
C SER A 70 11.42 18.65 -14.92
N ALA A 71 11.41 18.39 -16.23
CA ALA A 71 11.81 19.34 -17.28
C ALA A 71 13.29 19.78 -17.24
N GLY A 72 14.13 19.10 -16.45
CA GLY A 72 15.55 19.43 -16.32
C GLY A 72 16.32 19.31 -17.65
N ASN A 73 15.84 18.50 -18.60
CA ASN A 73 16.44 18.33 -19.92
C ASN A 73 16.22 19.52 -20.87
N LEU A 74 15.30 20.45 -20.58
CA LEU A 74 15.00 21.58 -21.48
C LEU A 74 16.17 22.55 -21.65
N HIS A 75 17.16 22.52 -20.75
CA HIS A 75 18.36 23.35 -20.89
C HIS A 75 19.15 23.06 -22.17
N TYR A 76 19.02 21.86 -22.75
CA TYR A 76 19.72 21.49 -23.98
C TYR A 76 19.26 22.29 -25.21
N LEU A 77 18.09 22.93 -25.17
CA LEU A 77 17.54 23.71 -26.30
C LEU A 77 18.49 24.83 -26.77
N LEU A 78 19.27 25.42 -25.86
CA LEU A 78 20.21 26.49 -26.18
C LEU A 78 21.69 26.02 -26.15
N GLY A 79 21.92 24.71 -26.29
CA GLY A 79 23.26 24.12 -26.32
C GLY A 79 23.82 23.75 -24.95
N ALA A 80 25.14 23.51 -24.90
CA ALA A 80 25.81 22.95 -23.71
C ALA A 80 25.89 23.92 -22.53
N ASN A 81 26.07 25.22 -22.79
CA ASN A 81 26.22 26.27 -21.78
C ASN A 81 25.22 27.42 -22.03
N PRO A 82 23.91 27.19 -21.81
CA PRO A 82 22.88 28.21 -22.02
C PRO A 82 23.15 29.47 -21.18
N LEU A 83 22.96 30.66 -21.76
CA LEU A 83 23.21 31.96 -21.09
C LEU A 83 24.68 32.30 -20.79
N MET A 84 25.65 31.50 -21.23
CA MET A 84 27.07 31.83 -21.09
C MET A 84 27.41 33.05 -21.96
N LYS A 85 28.21 33.98 -21.42
CA LYS A 85 28.69 35.15 -22.19
C LYS A 85 29.87 34.73 -23.09
N GLU A 86 30.04 35.39 -24.23
CA GLU A 86 31.02 35.00 -25.27
C GLU A 86 32.47 34.84 -24.77
N GLU A 87 32.89 35.62 -23.78
CA GLU A 87 34.25 35.60 -23.21
C GLU A 87 34.29 35.13 -21.74
N GLU A 88 33.20 34.59 -21.21
CA GLU A 88 33.15 34.12 -19.83
C GLU A 88 33.87 32.78 -19.69
N ASP A 89 34.66 32.60 -18.63
CA ASP A 89 35.25 31.31 -18.34
C ASP A 89 34.20 30.35 -17.71
N PRO A 90 34.35 29.02 -17.89
CA PRO A 90 33.36 28.06 -17.39
C PRO A 90 33.13 28.09 -15.87
N GLU A 91 34.11 28.47 -15.06
CA GLU A 91 33.96 28.49 -13.61
C GLU A 91 33.15 29.72 -13.16
N SER A 92 33.43 30.89 -13.76
CA SER A 92 32.60 32.08 -13.58
C SER A 92 31.15 31.85 -14.04
N TYR A 93 30.95 31.18 -15.18
CA TYR A 93 29.62 30.82 -15.66
C TYR A 93 28.87 29.94 -14.64
N LYS A 94 29.49 28.84 -14.17
CA LYS A 94 28.89 27.95 -13.14
C LYS A 94 28.57 28.68 -11.84
N ALA A 95 29.41 29.64 -11.44
CA ALA A 95 29.17 30.42 -10.22
C ALA A 95 27.95 31.33 -10.35
N ASN A 96 27.63 31.80 -11.56
CA ASN A 96 26.58 32.78 -11.82
C ASN A 96 25.26 32.19 -12.33
N VAL A 97 25.30 31.08 -13.09
CA VAL A 97 24.10 30.43 -13.60
C VAL A 97 23.41 29.63 -12.50
N VAL A 98 22.09 29.76 -12.42
CA VAL A 98 21.24 28.94 -11.57
C VAL A 98 20.27 28.18 -12.46
N ARG A 99 20.16 26.87 -12.22
CA ARG A 99 19.19 26.01 -12.87
C ARG A 99 18.42 25.24 -11.81
N GLN A 100 17.12 25.43 -11.77
CA GLN A 100 16.22 24.71 -10.88
C GLN A 100 15.19 23.98 -11.70
N HIS A 101 14.84 22.78 -11.26
CA HIS A 101 13.80 22.02 -11.90
C HIS A 101 13.15 21.07 -10.92
N PHE A 102 11.85 20.87 -11.07
CA PHE A 102 11.09 19.95 -10.22
C PHE A 102 9.91 19.37 -10.98
N ALA A 103 9.50 18.18 -10.55
CA ALA A 103 8.29 17.50 -10.98
C ALA A 103 7.12 17.86 -10.05
N TYR A 104 5.90 17.82 -10.58
CA TYR A 104 4.66 17.92 -9.81
C TYR A 104 3.53 17.19 -10.55
N VAL A 105 2.35 17.12 -9.95
CA VAL A 105 1.12 16.63 -10.60
C VAL A 105 0.12 17.77 -10.65
N ASN A 106 -0.51 17.97 -11.81
CA ASN A 106 -1.52 19.02 -11.99
C ASN A 106 -2.90 18.57 -11.47
N ASP A 107 -3.86 19.49 -11.43
CA ASP A 107 -5.24 19.28 -10.94
C ASP A 107 -6.00 18.22 -11.78
N GLU A 108 -5.58 18.00 -13.03
CA GLU A 108 -6.10 16.96 -13.92
C GLU A 108 -5.46 15.59 -13.66
N GLY A 109 -4.42 15.54 -12.81
CA GLY A 109 -3.70 14.32 -12.48
C GLY A 109 -2.55 13.96 -13.41
N GLU A 110 -2.12 14.88 -14.26
CA GLU A 110 -1.02 14.68 -15.20
C GLU A 110 0.33 15.03 -14.56
N PRO A 111 1.38 14.22 -14.79
CA PRO A 111 2.72 14.52 -14.31
C PRO A 111 3.34 15.61 -15.18
N CYS A 112 3.78 16.66 -14.52
CA CYS A 112 4.33 17.85 -15.12
C CYS A 112 5.76 18.11 -14.60
N GLY A 113 6.56 18.81 -15.40
CA GLY A 113 7.90 19.24 -15.02
C GLY A 113 8.08 20.73 -15.26
N LEU A 114 8.80 21.41 -14.38
CA LEU A 114 9.06 22.85 -14.49
C LEU A 114 10.54 23.13 -14.32
N MET A 115 11.12 23.91 -15.23
CA MET A 115 12.50 24.38 -15.19
C MET A 115 12.53 25.91 -15.10
N ILE A 116 13.39 26.45 -14.24
CA ILE A 116 13.74 27.87 -14.16
C ILE A 116 15.26 27.98 -14.29
N MET A 117 15.74 28.79 -15.22
CA MET A 117 17.15 29.04 -15.44
C MET A 117 17.42 30.53 -15.54
N TYR A 118 18.45 31.03 -14.85
CA TYR A 118 18.77 32.45 -14.85
C TYR A 118 20.22 32.74 -14.45
N ARG A 119 20.63 34.00 -14.63
CA ARG A 119 21.93 34.52 -14.19
C ARG A 119 21.81 35.38 -12.95
N LYS A 120 22.63 35.11 -11.93
CA LYS A 120 22.72 35.92 -10.69
C LYS A 120 23.34 37.29 -10.92
N ASP A 121 24.34 37.36 -11.79
CA ASP A 121 25.04 38.59 -12.17
C ASP A 121 24.30 39.41 -13.25
N ASN A 122 23.25 38.86 -13.85
CA ASN A 122 22.36 39.55 -14.76
C ASN A 122 20.92 39.04 -14.62
N PRO A 123 20.16 39.50 -13.61
CA PRO A 123 18.80 39.01 -13.33
C PRO A 123 17.80 39.24 -14.47
N LYS A 124 18.13 40.03 -15.49
CA LYS A 124 17.32 40.21 -16.71
C LYS A 124 17.45 39.06 -17.70
N GLN A 125 18.40 38.15 -17.51
CA GLN A 125 18.57 36.97 -18.35
C GLN A 125 18.08 35.72 -17.62
N TRP A 126 16.89 35.30 -17.99
CA TRP A 126 16.21 34.12 -17.47
C TRP A 126 15.34 33.43 -18.53
N ILE A 127 15.03 32.16 -18.24
CA ILE A 127 14.22 31.24 -19.04
C ILE A 127 13.39 30.36 -18.10
N MET A 128 12.15 30.07 -18.48
CA MET A 128 11.28 29.10 -17.82
C MET A 128 10.74 28.09 -18.84
N GLY A 129 10.73 26.82 -18.45
CA GLY A 129 10.20 25.73 -19.27
C GLY A 129 9.16 24.93 -18.52
N LEU A 130 8.04 24.61 -19.15
CA LEU A 130 7.00 23.72 -18.63
C LEU A 130 6.86 22.53 -19.59
N VAL A 131 6.84 21.32 -19.02
CA VAL A 131 6.56 20.06 -19.71
C VAL A 131 5.27 19.50 -19.13
N LYS A 132 4.28 19.20 -19.96
CA LYS A 132 3.13 18.36 -19.59
C LYS A 132 3.26 16.98 -20.23
N ASN A 133 2.71 15.97 -19.57
CA ASN A 133 2.71 14.58 -20.07
C ASN A 133 4.12 14.07 -20.40
N GLY A 134 5.11 14.39 -19.56
CA GLY A 134 6.53 14.08 -19.83
C GLY A 134 6.84 12.60 -20.07
N TYR A 135 5.99 11.69 -19.59
CA TYR A 135 6.10 10.23 -19.78
C TYR A 135 5.70 9.75 -21.19
N ALA A 136 4.93 10.55 -21.94
CA ALA A 136 4.36 10.18 -23.23
C ALA A 136 5.44 10.14 -24.34
N GLU A 137 5.08 9.88 -25.60
CA GLU A 137 6.02 10.01 -26.73
C GLU A 137 6.28 11.49 -27.06
N PRO A 138 7.42 11.85 -27.70
CA PRO A 138 7.77 13.25 -27.99
C PRO A 138 6.71 14.06 -28.73
N LYS A 139 5.85 13.41 -29.54
CA LYS A 139 4.76 14.06 -30.28
C LYS A 139 3.57 14.46 -29.40
N ASP A 140 3.43 13.81 -28.24
CA ASP A 140 2.34 13.99 -27.27
C ASP A 140 2.80 14.71 -25.99
N ARG A 141 4.11 14.97 -25.85
CA ARG A 141 4.69 15.78 -24.77
C ARG A 141 4.54 17.26 -25.10
N GLU A 142 3.67 17.97 -24.38
CA GLU A 142 3.49 19.42 -24.57
C GLU A 142 4.58 20.22 -23.87
N LEU A 143 5.13 21.21 -24.57
CA LEU A 143 6.19 22.07 -24.10
C LEU A 143 5.82 23.55 -24.24
N LEU A 144 6.10 24.31 -23.19
CA LEU A 144 6.03 25.78 -23.18
C LEU A 144 7.37 26.32 -22.70
N PHE A 145 7.90 27.29 -23.44
CA PHE A 145 9.20 27.89 -23.16
C PHE A 145 9.09 29.41 -23.17
N LEU A 146 9.34 30.03 -22.02
CA LEU A 146 9.24 31.47 -21.81
C LEU A 146 10.64 32.03 -21.54
N SER A 147 11.02 33.10 -22.23
CA SER A 147 12.33 33.72 -22.10
C SER A 147 12.24 35.24 -21.98
N SER A 148 13.21 35.81 -21.27
CA SER A 148 13.46 37.27 -21.21
C SER A 148 14.02 37.86 -22.51
N PHE A 149 14.59 37.05 -23.38
CA PHE A 149 15.22 37.45 -24.62
C PHE A 149 14.64 36.70 -25.82
N ASP A 150 14.86 37.26 -27.01
CA ASP A 150 14.31 36.72 -28.25
C ASP A 150 14.91 35.33 -28.55
N LEU A 151 14.02 34.35 -28.71
CA LEU A 151 14.40 32.96 -29.02
C LEU A 151 14.51 32.72 -30.53
N ALA A 152 14.01 33.63 -31.38
CA ALA A 152 14.01 33.46 -32.83
C ALA A 152 15.40 33.22 -33.43
N PRO A 153 16.50 33.86 -32.95
CA PRO A 153 17.85 33.60 -33.47
C PRO A 153 18.36 32.18 -33.19
N PHE A 154 17.78 31.46 -32.24
CA PHE A 154 18.17 30.10 -31.87
C PHE A 154 17.35 29.04 -32.62
N ILE A 155 16.29 29.45 -33.32
CA ILE A 155 15.48 28.55 -34.14
C ILE A 155 16.16 28.40 -35.50
N SER A 156 16.66 27.21 -35.75
CA SER A 156 17.28 26.84 -37.02
C SER A 156 16.19 26.41 -37.99
N VAL A 157 15.81 27.25 -38.95
CA VAL A 157 15.07 26.75 -40.12
C VAL A 157 16.06 25.87 -40.89
N PRO A 158 15.82 24.55 -41.05
CA PRO A 158 16.74 23.73 -41.81
C PRO A 158 16.84 24.30 -43.23
N ASP A 159 18.06 24.65 -43.66
CA ASP A 159 18.35 24.98 -45.06
C ASP A 159 17.86 23.78 -45.88
N GLN A 160 16.82 23.97 -46.72
CA GLN A 160 16.31 22.94 -47.64
C GLN A 160 17.34 22.65 -48.75
N LYS A 161 18.48 22.06 -48.38
CA LYS A 161 19.56 21.68 -49.28
C LYS A 161 19.78 20.18 -49.31
N GLU A 162 18.74 19.37 -49.11
CA GLU A 162 18.71 18.01 -49.68
C GLU A 162 17.29 17.69 -50.19
N PRO A 163 17.16 17.08 -51.39
CA PRO A 163 15.86 16.71 -51.92
C PRO A 163 15.26 15.58 -51.08
N ILE A 164 14.23 15.90 -50.31
CA ILE A 164 13.49 14.96 -49.47
C ILE A 164 12.78 13.92 -50.36
N SER A 165 13.09 12.65 -50.12
CA SER A 165 12.27 11.51 -50.54
C SER A 165 10.82 11.71 -50.07
N SER A 166 9.90 11.65 -51.02
CA SER A 166 8.47 11.89 -50.85
C SER A 166 7.81 10.95 -49.84
N ALA A 167 7.67 11.38 -48.58
CA ALA A 167 6.68 10.85 -47.62
C ALA A 167 6.53 11.66 -46.31
N ALA A 168 7.44 12.59 -45.97
CA ALA A 168 7.35 13.30 -44.70
C ALA A 168 6.43 14.54 -44.81
N THR A 169 5.32 14.52 -44.08
CA THR A 169 4.47 15.69 -43.83
C THR A 169 5.33 16.82 -43.24
N PRO A 170 5.29 18.06 -43.79
CA PRO A 170 6.06 19.15 -43.23
C PRO A 170 5.63 19.41 -41.77
N MET A 171 6.57 19.29 -40.84
CA MET A 171 6.36 19.61 -39.43
C MET A 171 6.00 21.10 -39.31
N PRO A 172 4.96 21.47 -38.53
CA PRO A 172 4.54 22.86 -38.41
C PRO A 172 5.65 23.74 -37.83
N THR A 173 5.80 24.95 -38.38
CA THR A 173 6.83 25.90 -37.98
C THR A 173 6.55 26.42 -36.58
N VAL A 174 7.50 26.20 -35.66
CA VAL A 174 7.47 26.77 -34.31
C VAL A 174 7.59 28.28 -34.39
N THR A 175 6.70 29.03 -33.71
CA THR A 175 6.68 30.50 -33.75
C THR A 175 7.03 31.09 -32.39
N VAL A 176 7.66 32.26 -32.40
CA VAL A 176 7.97 33.05 -31.20
C VAL A 176 6.95 34.17 -31.09
N SER A 177 6.27 34.24 -29.95
CA SER A 177 5.27 35.28 -29.66
C SER A 177 5.70 36.12 -28.45
N ARG A 178 5.28 37.39 -28.39
CA ARG A 178 5.47 38.23 -27.20
C ARG A 178 4.22 38.18 -26.34
N VAL A 179 4.40 37.98 -25.04
CA VAL A 179 3.28 37.85 -24.08
C VAL A 179 3.44 38.81 -22.91
N ASP A 180 2.36 38.99 -22.14
CA ASP A 180 2.37 39.75 -20.88
C ASP A 180 3.17 39.00 -19.80
N PHE A 181 3.70 39.70 -18.80
CA PHE A 181 4.43 39.05 -17.70
C PHE A 181 3.51 38.29 -16.74
N LEU A 182 2.43 38.93 -16.29
CA LEU A 182 1.49 38.38 -15.31
C LEU A 182 0.49 37.42 -15.96
N ASP A 183 0.04 37.76 -17.17
CA ASP A 183 -0.99 37.02 -17.90
C ASP A 183 -0.43 36.17 -19.05
N ASN A 184 0.60 35.36 -18.77
CA ASN A 184 1.22 34.51 -19.79
C ASN A 184 0.64 33.07 -19.84
N PRO A 185 0.69 32.42 -21.02
CA PRO A 185 0.25 31.03 -21.20
C PRO A 185 0.94 30.00 -20.30
N LEU A 186 2.22 30.18 -19.94
CA LEU A 186 2.93 29.25 -19.06
C LEU A 186 2.27 29.20 -17.69
N ILE A 187 2.03 30.36 -17.05
CA ILE A 187 1.36 30.44 -15.73
C ILE A 187 -0.06 29.87 -15.77
N LYS A 188 -0.80 30.09 -16.86
CA LYS A 188 -2.15 29.54 -17.05
C LYS A 188 -2.13 28.02 -17.11
N GLN A 189 -1.15 27.43 -17.79
CA GLN A 189 -1.07 26.00 -18.06
C GLN A 189 -0.38 25.17 -16.97
N ILE A 190 0.15 25.78 -15.90
CA ILE A 190 0.71 25.04 -14.75
C ILE A 190 -0.32 24.06 -14.19
N GLY A 191 -1.60 24.46 -14.12
CA GLY A 191 -2.69 23.61 -13.65
C GLY A 191 -2.51 23.08 -12.23
N ALA A 192 -1.81 23.80 -11.35
CA ALA A 192 -1.64 23.44 -9.94
C ALA A 192 -1.41 24.71 -9.11
N ASP A 193 -2.10 24.85 -7.98
CA ASP A 193 -2.07 26.08 -7.19
C ASP A 193 -0.71 26.38 -6.58
N LEU A 194 -0.01 25.38 -6.05
CA LEU A 194 1.29 25.58 -5.39
C LEU A 194 2.37 26.06 -6.37
N PRO A 195 2.72 25.37 -7.47
CA PRO A 195 3.70 25.88 -8.42
C PRO A 195 3.29 27.21 -9.05
N ARG A 196 1.98 27.42 -9.29
CA ARG A 196 1.45 28.70 -9.80
C ARG A 196 1.72 29.84 -8.82
N SER A 197 1.45 29.63 -7.53
CA SER A 197 1.68 30.64 -6.48
C SER A 197 3.17 30.97 -6.35
N LEU A 198 4.05 29.98 -6.49
CA LEU A 198 5.50 30.19 -6.43
C LEU A 198 6.01 30.99 -7.61
N LEU A 199 5.45 30.81 -8.81
CA LEU A 199 5.90 31.49 -10.01
C LEU A 199 5.35 32.91 -10.19
N LYS A 200 4.22 33.22 -9.54
CA LYS A 200 3.54 34.51 -9.71
C LYS A 200 4.45 35.71 -9.44
N ASP A 201 5.32 35.60 -8.44
CA ASP A 201 6.20 36.69 -7.97
C ASP A 201 7.67 36.47 -8.34
N VAL A 202 7.96 35.57 -9.29
CA VAL A 202 9.34 35.22 -9.66
C VAL A 202 9.99 36.28 -10.52
N VAL A 203 9.22 37.02 -11.31
CA VAL A 203 9.76 38.11 -12.15
C VAL A 203 9.08 39.42 -11.76
N SER A 204 9.88 40.47 -11.58
CA SER A 204 9.39 41.82 -11.35
C SER A 204 8.75 42.38 -12.61
N ASP A 205 7.49 42.79 -12.54
CA ASP A 205 6.79 43.40 -13.66
C ASP A 205 7.42 44.73 -14.10
N GLU A 206 8.00 45.49 -13.15
CA GLU A 206 8.59 46.79 -13.42
C GLU A 206 9.96 46.68 -14.08
N SER A 207 10.83 45.78 -13.60
CA SER A 207 12.22 45.67 -14.06
C SER A 207 12.44 44.53 -15.07
N GLY A 208 11.52 43.57 -15.16
CA GLY A 208 11.68 42.33 -15.93
C GLY A 208 12.75 41.39 -15.36
N GLU A 209 13.24 41.67 -14.15
CA GLU A 209 14.29 40.93 -13.48
C GLU A 209 13.71 39.77 -12.67
N ILE A 210 14.40 38.64 -12.71
CA ILE A 210 14.05 37.50 -11.86
C ILE A 210 14.45 37.78 -10.40
N ASN A 211 13.56 37.46 -9.48
CA ASN A 211 13.83 37.47 -8.05
C ASN A 211 14.83 36.36 -7.73
N LEU A 212 16.05 36.72 -7.35
CA LEU A 212 17.12 35.77 -7.04
C LEU A 212 16.77 34.79 -5.91
N ARG A 213 15.80 35.14 -5.06
CA ARG A 213 15.30 34.28 -3.97
C ARG A 213 14.41 33.15 -4.45
N VAL A 214 14.03 33.12 -5.74
CA VAL A 214 13.42 31.93 -6.35
C VAL A 214 14.25 30.67 -6.11
N GLN A 215 15.57 30.82 -5.93
CA GLN A 215 16.44 29.70 -5.57
C GLN A 215 15.95 28.93 -4.33
N ARG A 216 15.27 29.61 -3.40
CA ARG A 216 14.76 29.00 -2.16
C ARG A 216 13.61 28.01 -2.39
N VAL A 217 12.97 28.01 -3.56
CA VAL A 217 11.96 26.99 -3.95
C VAL A 217 12.51 25.58 -3.82
N GLU A 218 13.81 25.38 -4.02
CA GLU A 218 14.46 24.08 -3.87
C GLU A 218 14.27 23.47 -2.47
N LEU A 219 14.17 24.30 -1.43
CA LEU A 219 13.94 23.88 -0.04
C LEU A 219 12.56 23.24 0.17
N MET A 220 11.61 23.53 -0.73
CA MET A 220 10.25 23.00 -0.72
C MET A 220 10.09 21.70 -1.50
N THR A 221 11.12 21.27 -2.23
CA THR A 221 11.09 20.01 -2.98
C THR A 221 11.52 18.84 -2.10
N ARG A 222 11.07 17.64 -2.46
CA ARG A 222 11.47 16.37 -1.83
C ARG A 222 11.84 15.35 -2.89
N LYS A 223 12.76 14.44 -2.57
CA LYS A 223 13.13 13.33 -3.45
C LYS A 223 12.25 12.12 -3.15
N LEU A 224 11.90 11.38 -4.18
CA LEU A 224 11.16 10.12 -4.00
C LEU A 224 12.09 9.06 -3.41
N GLN A 225 11.57 8.30 -2.45
CA GLN A 225 12.19 7.06 -1.99
C GLN A 225 11.42 5.91 -2.60
N VAL A 226 12.10 5.12 -3.44
CA VAL A 226 11.51 3.97 -4.12
C VAL A 226 12.00 2.70 -3.44
N GLU A 227 11.05 1.87 -3.01
CA GLU A 227 11.29 0.54 -2.45
C GLU A 227 10.44 -0.45 -3.26
N GLN A 228 11.12 -1.27 -4.08
CA GLN A 228 10.48 -2.21 -5.01
C GLN A 228 9.49 -1.49 -5.95
N GLU A 229 8.21 -1.87 -5.92
CA GLU A 229 7.13 -1.28 -6.74
C GLU A 229 6.36 -0.17 -5.99
N THR A 230 6.92 0.38 -4.91
CA THR A 230 6.27 1.44 -4.14
C THR A 230 7.17 2.67 -4.01
N ALA A 231 6.56 3.85 -4.01
CA ALA A 231 7.25 5.11 -3.76
C ALA A 231 6.65 5.83 -2.55
N ARG A 232 7.50 6.52 -1.80
CA ARG A 232 7.12 7.42 -0.72
C ARG A 232 7.90 8.72 -0.81
N LEU A 233 7.30 9.80 -0.33
CA LEU A 233 7.97 11.08 -0.19
C LEU A 233 8.63 11.16 1.19
N SER A 234 9.94 11.41 1.24
CA SER A 234 10.64 11.58 2.51
C SER A 234 10.28 12.93 3.13
N ASP A 235 9.78 12.95 4.36
CA ASP A 235 9.40 14.19 5.09
C ASP A 235 8.47 15.10 4.25
N PRO A 236 7.21 14.67 4.00
CA PRO A 236 6.24 15.46 3.25
C PRO A 236 6.01 16.84 3.87
N ILE A 237 5.84 17.86 3.04
CA ILE A 237 5.66 19.24 3.50
C ILE A 237 4.17 19.60 3.52
N PRO A 238 3.61 20.05 4.66
CA PRO A 238 2.26 20.59 4.70
C PRO A 238 2.26 22.04 4.18
N TYR A 239 2.20 22.21 2.85
CA TYR A 239 2.31 23.55 2.23
C TYR A 239 1.25 24.56 2.68
N SER A 240 0.06 24.09 3.06
CA SER A 240 -1.02 24.91 3.61
C SER A 240 -0.67 25.57 4.95
N GLU A 241 0.33 25.06 5.67
CA GLU A 241 0.81 25.60 6.94
C GLU A 241 1.98 26.57 6.74
N LEU A 242 2.54 26.68 5.52
CA LEU A 242 3.69 27.51 5.24
C LEU A 242 3.30 28.93 4.83
N ASN A 243 4.02 29.92 5.36
CA ASN A 243 4.01 31.28 4.81
C ASN A 243 4.88 31.33 3.55
N ILE A 244 4.30 30.98 2.39
CA ILE A 244 5.02 30.95 1.10
C ILE A 244 5.61 32.31 0.74
N ALA A 245 4.93 33.41 1.07
CA ALA A 245 5.46 34.76 0.81
C ALA A 245 6.77 35.03 1.57
N ALA A 246 6.93 34.48 2.78
CA ALA A 246 8.18 34.60 3.55
C ALA A 246 9.37 33.89 2.88
N LEU A 247 9.13 32.97 1.94
CA LEU A 247 10.19 32.34 1.16
C LEU A 247 10.94 33.37 0.31
N PHE A 248 10.24 34.39 -0.19
CA PHE A 248 10.77 35.45 -1.03
C PHE A 248 11.13 36.73 -0.26
N ALA A 249 10.81 36.79 1.03
CA ALA A 249 11.14 37.92 1.90
C ALA A 249 12.63 37.94 2.32
N ASP A 250 13.06 39.03 2.96
CA ASP A 250 14.42 39.17 3.50
C ASP A 250 14.64 38.16 4.63
N ASN A 251 15.53 37.17 4.41
CA ASN A 251 15.81 36.10 5.34
C ASN A 251 17.22 35.56 5.13
N ARG A 252 18.19 36.11 5.89
CA ARG A 252 19.60 35.78 5.74
C ARG A 252 19.89 34.32 6.09
N ALA A 253 19.12 33.73 7.00
CA ALA A 253 19.26 32.31 7.34
C ALA A 253 18.98 31.42 6.13
N LEU A 254 17.92 31.69 5.36
CA LEU A 254 17.63 30.96 4.12
C LEU A 254 18.71 31.18 3.06
N ASP A 255 19.26 32.39 2.96
CA ASP A 255 20.36 32.69 2.03
C ASP A 255 21.62 31.87 2.33
N LEU A 256 21.98 31.72 3.62
CA LEU A 256 23.11 30.89 4.04
C LEU A 256 22.89 29.40 3.73
N ILE A 257 21.66 28.92 3.93
CA ILE A 257 21.29 27.52 3.63
C ILE A 257 21.41 27.23 2.12
N ILE A 258 20.95 28.16 1.28
CA ILE A 258 21.07 28.05 -0.19
C ILE A 258 22.52 28.16 -0.63
N HIS A 259 23.27 29.12 -0.09
CA HIS A 259 24.68 29.33 -0.43
C HIS A 259 25.53 28.07 -0.23
N HIS A 260 25.31 27.33 0.86
CA HIS A 260 26.05 26.09 1.13
C HIS A 260 25.45 24.81 0.49
N ASN A 261 24.43 24.96 -0.37
CA ASN A 261 23.73 23.91 -1.11
C ASN A 261 23.13 22.82 -0.19
N PHE A 262 22.46 23.22 0.88
CA PHE A 262 21.87 22.26 1.82
C PHE A 262 20.63 21.59 1.26
N ALA A 263 19.91 22.22 0.33
CA ALA A 263 18.78 21.60 -0.36
C ALA A 263 19.13 20.23 -0.97
N ASN A 264 20.35 20.08 -1.52
CA ASN A 264 20.82 18.82 -2.12
C ASN A 264 21.61 17.94 -1.17
N LEU A 265 22.48 18.52 -0.35
CA LEU A 265 23.47 17.78 0.44
C LEU A 265 22.99 17.44 1.85
N PHE A 266 22.00 18.17 2.37
CA PHE A 266 21.44 17.99 3.71
C PHE A 266 20.02 18.57 3.77
N PRO A 267 19.02 17.90 3.16
CA PRO A 267 17.68 18.46 2.97
C PRO A 267 17.06 18.92 4.29
N LEU A 268 16.51 20.13 4.29
CA LEU A 268 15.90 20.74 5.46
C LEU A 268 14.57 20.07 5.78
N SER A 269 14.37 19.64 7.04
CA SER A 269 13.09 19.04 7.43
C SER A 269 11.93 20.05 7.37
N SER A 270 10.72 19.55 7.12
CA SER A 270 9.47 20.31 7.04
C SER A 270 9.28 21.21 8.26
N THR A 271 9.56 20.68 9.45
CA THR A 271 9.50 21.41 10.72
C THR A 271 10.48 22.58 10.81
N LEU A 272 11.72 22.42 10.33
CA LEU A 272 12.72 23.49 10.33
C LEU A 272 12.40 24.54 9.26
N LEU A 273 11.92 24.11 8.09
CA LEU A 273 11.48 25.04 7.04
C LEU A 273 10.32 25.91 7.53
N HIS A 274 9.31 25.30 8.14
CA HIS A 274 8.20 26.03 8.75
C HIS A 274 8.69 27.04 9.79
N GLU A 275 9.62 26.64 10.67
CA GLU A 275 10.17 27.54 11.67
C GLU A 275 10.98 28.70 11.07
N LEU A 276 11.70 28.49 9.96
CA LEU A 276 12.44 29.56 9.27
C LEU A 276 11.54 30.55 8.53
N LEU A 277 10.32 30.14 8.16
CA LEU A 277 9.35 30.97 7.44
C LEU A 277 8.39 31.74 8.38
N LYS A 278 8.44 31.49 9.68
CA LYS A 278 7.66 32.23 10.69
C LYS A 278 8.33 33.54 11.09
N GLU A 279 7.51 34.48 11.54
CA GLU A 279 7.97 35.65 12.29
C GLU A 279 7.21 35.78 13.62
N PRO A 280 7.91 35.89 14.76
CA PRO A 280 9.37 35.73 14.94
C PRO A 280 9.83 34.27 14.78
N SER A 281 11.10 34.07 14.44
CA SER A 281 11.74 32.74 14.34
C SER A 281 12.99 32.68 15.22
N SER A 282 12.97 31.78 16.22
CA SER A 282 14.14 31.55 17.08
C SER A 282 15.27 30.88 16.32
N LEU A 283 14.96 29.94 15.43
CA LEU A 283 15.96 29.28 14.58
C LEU A 283 16.67 30.29 13.66
N ARG A 284 15.93 31.25 13.08
CA ARG A 284 16.50 32.32 12.28
C ARG A 284 17.53 33.13 13.08
N GLN A 285 17.18 33.52 14.31
CA GLN A 285 18.09 34.26 15.19
C GLN A 285 19.36 33.46 15.49
N GLU A 286 19.24 32.16 15.77
CA GLU A 286 20.40 31.29 16.03
C GLU A 286 21.33 31.18 14.82
N ILE A 287 20.79 31.03 13.62
CA ILE A 287 21.59 30.96 12.38
C ILE A 287 22.25 32.29 12.07
N GLU A 288 21.53 33.40 12.20
CA GLU A 288 22.05 34.74 11.92
C GLU A 288 23.10 35.18 12.95
N ALA A 289 23.09 34.61 14.16
CA ALA A 289 24.10 34.84 15.20
C ALA A 289 25.43 34.10 14.96
N ILE A 290 25.50 33.17 14.00
CA ILE A 290 26.73 32.42 13.71
C ILE A 290 27.81 33.38 13.19
N LYS A 291 28.99 33.35 13.84
CA LYS A 291 30.18 34.08 13.39
C LYS A 291 30.90 33.29 12.29
N LEU A 292 30.59 33.61 11.04
CA LEU A 292 31.23 33.00 9.87
C LEU A 292 32.70 33.42 9.77
N THR A 293 33.55 32.49 9.33
CA THR A 293 34.98 32.71 9.07
C THR A 293 35.29 32.57 7.57
N GLN A 294 36.56 32.71 7.18
CA GLN A 294 37.02 32.43 5.81
C GLN A 294 37.07 30.92 5.49
N ASP A 295 36.82 30.05 6.48
CA ASP A 295 36.80 28.61 6.30
C ASP A 295 35.37 28.14 6.02
N GLU A 296 35.06 27.99 4.73
CA GLU A 296 33.74 27.57 4.24
C GLU A 296 33.31 26.20 4.79
N ASN A 297 34.24 25.27 4.95
CA ASN A 297 33.92 23.94 5.49
C ASN A 297 33.53 24.03 6.96
N ARG A 298 34.22 24.87 7.72
CA ARG A 298 33.84 25.15 9.12
C ARG A 298 32.45 25.79 9.19
N ASN A 299 32.18 26.81 8.40
CA ASN A 299 30.88 27.50 8.36
C ASN A 299 29.74 26.51 8.06
N LYS A 300 29.93 25.66 7.05
CA LYS A 300 29.01 24.59 6.67
C LYS A 300 28.73 23.62 7.82
N ASN A 301 29.77 23.16 8.51
CA ASN A 301 29.60 22.22 9.63
C ASN A 301 28.89 22.88 10.83
N LEU A 302 29.18 24.14 11.13
CA LEU A 302 28.48 24.89 12.18
C LEU A 302 26.99 25.03 11.87
N LEU A 303 26.64 25.38 10.62
CA LEU A 303 25.24 25.51 10.21
C LEU A 303 24.51 24.17 10.33
N LYS A 304 25.12 23.06 9.89
CA LYS A 304 24.55 21.72 10.07
C LYS A 304 24.32 21.38 11.54
N MET A 305 25.31 21.65 12.41
CA MET A 305 25.19 21.41 13.85
C MET A 305 24.04 22.21 14.46
N VAL A 306 23.90 23.49 14.12
CA VAL A 306 22.78 24.33 14.61
C VAL A 306 21.44 23.77 14.16
N LEU A 307 21.28 23.44 12.87
CA LEU A 307 20.03 22.89 12.33
C LEU A 307 19.64 21.56 13.02
N VAL A 308 20.59 20.63 13.13
CA VAL A 308 20.34 19.32 13.76
C VAL A 308 20.08 19.46 15.26
N PHE A 309 20.90 20.26 15.96
CA PHE A 309 20.72 20.43 17.40
C PHE A 309 19.42 21.16 17.72
N TYR A 310 19.00 22.12 16.91
CA TYR A 310 17.71 22.77 17.08
C TYR A 310 16.55 21.78 16.86
N LYS A 311 16.57 21.02 15.76
CA LYS A 311 15.54 20.01 15.43
C LYS A 311 15.29 19.02 16.56
N HIS A 312 16.35 18.60 17.26
CA HIS A 312 16.30 17.60 18.33
C HIS A 312 16.28 18.18 19.75
N GLY A 313 16.17 19.51 19.91
CA GLY A 313 16.19 20.15 21.24
C GLY A 313 17.53 19.99 21.98
N LEU A 314 18.63 19.76 21.25
CA LEU A 314 19.98 19.55 21.78
C LEU A 314 20.82 20.84 21.83
N LEU A 315 20.33 21.95 21.26
CA LEU A 315 21.11 23.17 21.04
C LEU A 315 21.68 23.75 22.32
N GLU A 316 20.84 24.02 23.33
CA GLU A 316 21.31 24.64 24.59
C GLU A 316 22.33 23.77 25.32
N LYS A 317 22.05 22.47 25.44
CA LYS A 317 22.94 21.52 26.12
C LYS A 317 24.31 21.44 25.45
N ASN A 318 24.37 21.61 24.13
CA ASN A 318 25.58 21.41 23.33
C ASN A 318 26.16 22.71 22.76
N ARG A 319 25.68 23.88 23.20
CA ARG A 319 26.10 25.20 22.70
C ARG A 319 27.61 25.42 22.79
N HIS A 320 28.25 24.87 23.83
CA HIS A 320 29.69 24.92 24.01
C HIS A 320 30.49 24.26 22.85
N LEU A 321 29.93 23.23 22.20
CA LEU A 321 30.58 22.52 21.09
C LEU A 321 30.58 23.34 19.79
N LEU A 322 29.63 24.25 19.61
CA LEU A 322 29.60 25.15 18.44
C LEU A 322 30.79 26.12 18.41
N ASN A 323 31.39 26.37 19.57
CA ASN A 323 32.54 27.26 19.72
C ASN A 323 33.87 26.50 19.86
N ASP A 324 33.88 25.17 19.72
CA ASP A 324 35.10 24.36 19.79
C ASP A 324 35.71 24.16 18.39
N PRO A 325 36.74 24.94 18.01
CA PRO A 325 37.35 24.81 16.69
C PRO A 325 38.07 23.47 16.50
N VAL A 326 38.57 22.86 17.58
CA VAL A 326 39.27 21.57 17.52
C VAL A 326 38.28 20.47 17.19
N LEU A 327 37.08 20.51 17.77
CA LEU A 327 36.02 19.54 17.47
C LEU A 327 35.60 19.59 16.00
N VAL A 328 35.31 20.79 15.48
CA VAL A 328 34.89 20.95 14.08
C VAL A 328 36.00 20.52 13.12
N GLN A 329 37.26 20.84 13.43
CA GLN A 329 38.40 20.38 12.64
C GLN A 329 38.58 18.85 12.72
N THR A 330 38.31 18.24 13.87
CA THR A 330 38.56 16.81 14.11
C THR A 330 37.48 15.91 13.51
N PHE A 331 36.21 16.36 13.52
CA PHE A 331 35.05 15.55 13.13
C PHE A 331 34.22 16.14 11.98
N GLY A 332 34.57 17.32 11.46
CA GLY A 332 33.78 18.00 10.43
C GLY A 332 33.56 17.17 9.16
N SER A 333 34.53 16.35 8.75
CA SER A 333 34.39 15.42 7.62
C SER A 333 33.36 14.31 7.86
N PHE A 334 32.94 14.10 9.11
CA PHE A 334 31.95 13.10 9.53
C PHE A 334 30.59 13.73 9.87
N MET A 335 30.30 14.94 9.40
CA MET A 335 28.99 15.60 9.56
C MET A 335 28.19 15.55 8.25
N GLY A 336 28.19 14.39 7.60
CA GLY A 336 27.44 14.16 6.36
C GLY A 336 25.96 13.83 6.61
N ASP A 337 25.68 13.17 7.74
CA ASP A 337 24.37 12.65 8.12
C ASP A 337 23.92 13.22 9.48
N GLU A 338 22.61 13.37 9.65
CA GLU A 338 21.98 13.88 10.88
C GLU A 338 22.33 13.03 12.10
N VAL A 339 22.38 11.70 11.94
CA VAL A 339 22.72 10.75 13.00
C VAL A 339 24.16 10.96 13.46
N GLN A 340 25.10 11.19 12.54
CA GLN A 340 26.49 11.46 12.92
C GLN A 340 26.60 12.73 13.77
N ILE A 341 25.91 13.80 13.37
CA ILE A 341 25.90 15.08 14.11
C ILE A 341 25.29 14.92 15.50
N LYS A 342 24.18 14.17 15.63
CA LYS A 342 23.56 13.85 16.93
C LYS A 342 24.51 13.03 17.83
N LEU A 343 25.31 12.14 17.25
CA LEU A 343 26.17 11.22 18.01
C LEU A 343 27.43 11.87 18.57
N ILE A 344 28.06 12.81 17.86
CA ILE A 344 29.29 13.48 18.31
C ILE A 344 29.22 13.96 19.77
N PRO A 345 28.22 14.75 20.22
CA PRO A 345 28.13 15.18 21.61
C PRO A 345 28.02 14.02 22.59
N PHE A 346 27.22 12.99 22.25
CA PHE A 346 27.05 11.81 23.09
C PHE A 346 28.36 11.04 23.28
N LEU A 347 29.08 10.76 22.19
CA LEU A 347 30.34 10.02 22.21
C LEU A 347 31.44 10.77 22.96
N LYS A 348 31.49 12.11 22.81
CA LYS A 348 32.37 12.96 23.60
C LYS A 348 32.02 12.97 25.08
N GLN A 349 30.74 13.04 25.44
CA GLN A 349 30.28 12.97 26.83
C GLN A 349 30.64 11.63 27.48
N ARG A 350 30.62 10.53 26.72
CA ARG A 350 31.09 9.19 27.13
C ARG A 350 32.62 9.07 27.22
N LYS A 351 33.38 10.11 26.88
CA LYS A 351 34.84 10.18 26.89
C LYS A 351 35.50 9.10 26.01
N TYR A 352 34.90 8.78 24.86
CA TYR A 352 35.53 7.86 23.92
C TYR A 352 36.76 8.49 23.27
N PRO A 353 37.81 7.70 22.99
CA PRO A 353 38.97 8.20 22.25
C PRO A 353 38.58 8.70 20.86
N ASP A 354 39.19 9.80 20.40
CA ASP A 354 38.85 10.41 19.11
C ASP A 354 39.01 9.45 17.92
N GLY A 355 40.00 8.54 17.99
CA GLY A 355 40.16 7.48 16.98
C GLY A 355 38.97 6.52 16.90
N LEU A 356 38.39 6.15 18.05
CA LEU A 356 37.18 5.33 18.11
C LEU A 356 35.96 6.11 17.61
N ILE A 357 35.81 7.38 18.00
CA ILE A 357 34.70 8.22 17.52
C ILE A 357 34.75 8.32 15.99
N ARG A 358 35.92 8.57 15.40
CA ARG A 358 36.10 8.57 13.94
C ARG A 358 35.72 7.23 13.31
N HIS A 359 36.09 6.12 13.95
CA HIS A 359 35.74 4.79 13.44
C HIS A 359 34.24 4.52 13.49
N ILE A 360 33.55 4.90 14.57
CA ILE A 360 32.08 4.80 14.66
C ILE A 360 31.42 5.63 13.56
N LEU A 361 31.90 6.84 13.33
CA LEU A 361 31.31 7.77 12.37
C LEU A 361 31.68 7.47 10.91
N SER A 362 32.66 6.61 10.63
CA SER A 362 33.18 6.43 9.27
C SER A 362 32.29 5.59 8.34
N GLU A 363 31.39 4.76 8.88
CA GLU A 363 30.60 3.82 8.08
C GLU A 363 29.10 3.87 8.45
N PRO A 364 28.17 3.91 7.48
CA PRO A 364 26.73 3.95 7.74
C PRO A 364 26.22 2.86 8.68
N ALA A 365 26.74 1.64 8.54
CA ALA A 365 26.38 0.52 9.40
C ALA A 365 26.69 0.81 10.88
N TYR A 366 27.80 1.50 11.16
CA TYR A 366 28.27 1.76 12.52
C TYR A 366 27.50 2.91 13.15
N PHE A 367 27.52 4.11 12.54
CA PHE A 367 26.88 5.26 13.18
C PHE A 367 25.36 5.11 13.23
N LYS A 368 24.71 4.42 12.28
CA LYS A 368 23.27 4.17 12.37
C LYS A 368 22.94 3.16 13.46
N ALA A 369 23.74 2.10 13.62
CA ALA A 369 23.57 1.14 14.71
C ALA A 369 23.75 1.81 16.09
N ILE A 370 24.83 2.57 16.28
CA ILE A 370 25.07 3.30 17.53
C ILE A 370 23.99 4.35 17.76
N GLY A 371 23.55 5.06 16.71
CA GLY A 371 22.41 5.98 16.79
C GLY A 371 21.14 5.31 17.29
N MET A 372 20.79 4.16 16.73
CA MET A 372 19.64 3.35 17.17
C MET A 372 19.79 2.87 18.63
N LEU A 373 20.99 2.45 19.05
CA LEU A 373 21.24 2.07 20.44
C LEU A 373 21.06 3.24 21.40
N VAL A 374 21.53 4.44 21.03
CA VAL A 374 21.34 5.67 21.83
C VAL A 374 19.87 6.03 21.95
N ASP A 375 19.12 5.96 20.84
CA ASP A 375 17.69 6.26 20.82
C ASP A 375 16.87 5.18 21.58
N LEU A 376 17.35 3.93 21.64
CA LEU A 376 16.77 2.87 22.47
C LEU A 376 17.02 3.13 23.96
N GLN A 377 18.29 3.08 24.39
CA GLN A 377 18.76 3.31 25.76
C GLN A 377 20.23 3.72 25.74
N PRO A 378 20.60 4.92 26.23
CA PRO A 378 21.99 5.40 26.25
C PRO A 378 23.00 4.44 26.91
N GLU A 379 22.57 3.63 27.88
CA GLU A 379 23.38 2.69 28.66
C GLU A 379 23.89 1.50 27.83
N LEU A 380 23.16 1.11 26.77
CA LEU A 380 23.54 0.01 25.87
C LEU A 380 24.90 0.23 25.19
N ASN A 381 25.35 1.47 25.17
CA ASN A 381 26.61 1.84 24.53
C ASN A 381 27.83 1.63 25.43
N GLN A 382 27.69 1.27 26.72
CA GLN A 382 28.81 1.21 27.66
C GLN A 382 30.02 0.39 27.14
N ASP A 383 29.76 -0.77 26.53
CA ASP A 383 30.79 -1.71 26.07
C ASP A 383 31.17 -1.56 24.58
N VAL A 384 30.57 -0.59 23.87
CA VAL A 384 30.88 -0.27 22.46
C VAL A 384 32.39 -0.13 22.19
N PRO A 385 33.20 0.54 23.05
CA PRO A 385 34.65 0.63 22.84
C PRO A 385 35.36 -0.73 22.79
N GLN A 386 34.82 -1.74 23.47
CA GLN A 386 35.36 -3.09 23.44
C GLN A 386 34.82 -3.87 22.24
N PHE A 387 33.54 -3.71 21.91
CA PHE A 387 32.94 -4.35 20.73
C PHE A 387 33.59 -3.88 19.42
N PHE A 388 33.97 -2.61 19.31
CA PHE A 388 34.66 -2.07 18.13
C PHE A 388 36.10 -2.56 17.94
N LYS A 389 36.63 -3.37 18.88
CA LYS A 389 37.91 -4.07 18.70
C LYS A 389 37.74 -5.48 18.12
N ASP A 390 36.51 -6.00 18.07
CA ASP A 390 36.19 -7.32 17.55
C ASP A 390 35.70 -7.20 16.09
N PRO A 391 36.48 -7.70 15.10
CA PRO A 391 36.09 -7.64 13.70
C PRO A 391 34.74 -8.32 13.42
N LYS A 392 34.42 -9.41 14.13
CA LYS A 392 33.17 -10.13 13.94
C LYS A 392 31.96 -9.28 14.36
N LYS A 393 32.08 -8.58 15.49
CA LYS A 393 31.04 -7.62 15.93
C LYS A 393 30.79 -6.53 14.89
N LEU A 394 31.84 -6.05 14.21
CA LEU A 394 31.70 -5.05 13.17
C LEU A 394 31.04 -5.61 11.90
N GLU A 395 31.36 -6.85 11.52
CA GLU A 395 30.67 -7.57 10.44
C GLU A 395 29.18 -7.75 10.74
N ASP A 396 28.82 -8.11 11.98
CA ASP A 396 27.44 -8.22 12.42
C ASP A 396 26.68 -6.90 12.26
N LEU A 397 27.30 -5.75 12.56
CA LEU A 397 26.67 -4.44 12.34
C LEU A 397 26.37 -4.16 10.87
N LYS A 398 27.25 -4.58 9.95
CA LYS A 398 27.02 -4.46 8.50
C LYS A 398 25.87 -5.35 8.06
N PHE A 399 25.81 -6.58 8.58
CA PHE A 399 24.70 -7.49 8.35
C PHE A 399 23.38 -6.91 8.86
N ILE A 400 23.32 -6.45 10.12
CA ILE A 400 22.13 -5.82 10.70
C ILE A 400 21.72 -4.59 9.89
N HIS A 401 22.67 -3.76 9.44
CA HIS A 401 22.36 -2.57 8.64
C HIS A 401 21.67 -2.91 7.31
N SER A 402 21.97 -4.08 6.72
CA SER A 402 21.40 -4.54 5.45
C SER A 402 19.93 -4.95 5.53
N LEU A 403 19.39 -5.15 6.74
CA LEU A 403 17.98 -5.48 6.94
C LEU A 403 17.08 -4.31 6.51
N SER A 404 15.86 -4.60 6.07
CA SER A 404 14.90 -3.55 5.68
C SER A 404 14.06 -3.03 6.87
N ASN A 405 13.66 -3.91 7.79
CA ASN A 405 12.79 -3.58 8.91
C ASN A 405 13.58 -2.99 10.11
N ASP A 406 13.25 -1.76 10.51
CA ASP A 406 13.94 -1.06 11.61
C ASP A 406 13.68 -1.66 13.00
N ASP A 407 12.52 -2.27 13.25
CA ASP A 407 12.26 -2.94 14.53
C ASP A 407 13.05 -4.24 14.63
N THR A 408 13.20 -4.98 13.53
CA THR A 408 14.09 -6.14 13.47
C THR A 408 15.54 -5.71 13.69
N LYS A 409 15.99 -4.59 13.10
CA LYS A 409 17.32 -4.02 13.38
C LYS A 409 17.51 -3.74 14.87
N ARG A 410 16.56 -3.04 15.50
CA ARG A 410 16.61 -2.72 16.94
C ARG A 410 16.72 -3.99 17.77
N LEU A 411 15.92 -5.01 17.47
CA LEU A 411 15.99 -6.30 18.18
C LEU A 411 17.35 -6.98 17.98
N CYS A 412 17.86 -7.06 16.76
CA CYS A 412 19.18 -7.63 16.48
C CYS A 412 20.31 -6.84 17.16
N LEU A 413 20.19 -5.50 17.28
CA LEU A 413 21.14 -4.69 18.02
C LEU A 413 21.10 -4.96 19.53
N LEU A 414 19.93 -5.22 20.11
CA LEU A 414 19.82 -5.64 21.51
C LEU A 414 20.55 -6.97 21.73
N PHE A 415 20.37 -7.95 20.84
CA PHE A 415 21.16 -9.16 20.88
C PHE A 415 22.66 -8.83 20.71
N TRP A 416 23.04 -8.07 19.70
CA TRP A 416 24.43 -7.65 19.49
C TRP A 416 25.09 -7.02 20.74
N VAL A 417 24.37 -6.24 21.54
CA VAL A 417 24.90 -5.69 22.80
C VAL A 417 25.00 -6.77 23.89
N TYR A 418 23.94 -7.53 24.11
CA TYR A 418 23.80 -8.37 25.29
C TYR A 418 24.30 -9.82 25.12
N GLU A 419 24.12 -10.41 23.94
CA GLU A 419 24.47 -11.79 23.60
C GLU A 419 24.93 -11.87 22.14
N ASN A 420 26.18 -12.26 21.91
CA ASN A 420 26.64 -12.42 20.53
C ASN A 420 26.03 -13.68 19.90
N LEU A 421 24.92 -13.53 19.18
CA LEU A 421 24.28 -14.62 18.45
C LEU A 421 25.23 -15.16 17.37
N SER A 422 25.08 -16.44 17.05
CA SER A 422 25.64 -17.00 15.82
C SER A 422 24.90 -16.43 14.60
N GLU A 423 25.50 -16.58 13.42
CA GLU A 423 24.84 -16.23 12.15
C GLU A 423 23.49 -16.95 12.01
N ASP A 424 23.44 -18.24 12.35
CA ASP A 424 22.20 -19.03 12.42
C ASP A 424 21.19 -18.45 13.41
N GLY A 425 21.66 -18.00 14.59
CA GLY A 425 20.81 -17.33 15.58
C GLY A 425 20.16 -16.05 15.04
N TYR A 426 20.91 -15.20 14.34
CA TYR A 426 20.34 -14.03 13.67
C TYR A 426 19.30 -14.44 12.61
N GLN A 427 19.60 -15.44 11.78
CA GLN A 427 18.68 -15.91 10.74
C GLN A 427 17.38 -16.47 11.32
N GLN A 428 17.43 -17.19 12.45
CA GLN A 428 16.24 -17.67 13.15
C GLN A 428 15.37 -16.51 13.65
N ILE A 429 15.97 -15.48 14.26
CA ILE A 429 15.24 -14.28 14.71
C ILE A 429 14.62 -13.54 13.52
N ILE A 430 15.39 -13.33 12.44
CA ILE A 430 14.90 -12.65 11.24
C ILE A 430 13.72 -13.41 10.63
N THR A 431 13.86 -14.73 10.46
CA THR A 431 12.78 -15.60 9.95
C THR A 431 11.53 -15.50 10.81
N ALA A 432 11.67 -15.51 12.14
CA ALA A 432 10.54 -15.34 13.04
C ALA A 432 9.90 -13.95 12.90
N THR A 433 10.68 -12.86 12.83
CA THR A 433 10.14 -11.50 12.68
C THR A 433 9.49 -11.25 11.32
N ASN A 434 9.98 -11.92 10.26
CA ASN A 434 9.37 -11.86 8.93
C ASN A 434 8.03 -12.61 8.90
N ARG A 435 7.94 -13.75 9.60
CA ARG A 435 6.68 -14.50 9.74
C ARG A 435 5.67 -13.79 10.64
N TYR A 436 6.13 -13.10 11.69
CA TYR A 436 5.28 -12.45 12.68
C TYR A 436 5.59 -10.94 12.76
N PRO A 437 4.89 -10.08 12.01
CA PRO A 437 5.25 -8.66 11.85
C PRO A 437 5.27 -7.83 13.14
N LEU A 438 4.52 -8.26 14.16
CA LEU A 438 4.43 -7.56 15.45
C LEU A 438 5.50 -8.02 16.47
N LEU A 439 6.27 -9.06 16.14
CA LEU A 439 7.18 -9.70 17.08
C LEU A 439 8.33 -8.77 17.50
N ALA A 440 9.01 -8.16 16.53
CA ALA A 440 10.23 -7.40 16.79
C ALA A 440 9.98 -6.24 17.76
N SER A 441 8.99 -5.41 17.46
CA SER A 441 8.57 -4.29 18.33
C SER A 441 8.08 -4.76 19.71
N THR A 442 7.39 -5.90 19.79
CA THR A 442 6.98 -6.50 21.08
C THR A 442 8.19 -6.87 21.93
N LEU A 443 9.20 -7.52 21.35
CA LEU A 443 10.40 -7.94 22.08
C LEU A 443 11.25 -6.74 22.51
N VAL A 444 11.39 -5.73 21.64
CA VAL A 444 12.05 -4.46 21.98
C VAL A 444 11.35 -3.78 23.17
N ALA A 445 10.01 -3.69 23.17
CA ALA A 445 9.26 -3.09 24.28
C ALA A 445 9.39 -3.88 25.60
N LEU A 446 9.45 -5.21 25.52
CA LEU A 446 9.66 -6.07 26.69
C LEU A 446 11.06 -5.90 27.29
N GLU A 447 12.07 -5.70 26.46
CA GLU A 447 13.42 -5.33 26.88
C GLU A 447 13.42 -3.95 27.54
N GLN A 448 12.80 -2.95 26.90
CA GLN A 448 12.81 -1.57 27.39
C GLN A 448 12.15 -1.41 28.76
N THR A 449 11.10 -2.19 29.00
CA THR A 449 10.41 -2.26 30.30
C THR A 449 11.13 -3.14 31.33
N LYS A 450 12.25 -3.77 30.96
CA LYS A 450 13.01 -4.76 31.76
C LYS A 450 12.12 -5.90 32.30
N THR A 451 11.04 -6.21 31.56
CA THR A 451 10.08 -7.25 31.94
C THR A 451 10.66 -8.66 31.73
N LYS A 452 11.61 -8.80 30.80
CA LYS A 452 12.32 -10.04 30.51
C LYS A 452 13.81 -9.76 30.32
N ARG A 453 14.64 -10.76 30.66
CA ARG A 453 16.06 -10.78 30.33
C ARG A 453 16.27 -11.20 28.86
N ILE A 454 17.42 -10.86 28.28
CA ILE A 454 17.72 -11.08 26.85
C ILE A 454 17.66 -12.56 26.43
N ASP A 455 18.18 -13.47 27.25
CA ASP A 455 18.13 -14.93 27.07
C ASP A 455 16.68 -15.41 26.93
N GLN A 456 15.80 -14.85 27.77
CA GLN A 456 14.36 -15.11 27.71
C GLN A 456 13.66 -14.45 26.52
N LEU A 457 14.27 -13.46 25.85
CA LEU A 457 13.73 -12.84 24.63
C LEU A 457 14.04 -13.71 23.42
N GLN A 458 15.23 -14.31 23.34
CA GLN A 458 15.55 -15.28 22.28
C GLN A 458 14.61 -16.48 22.34
N GLU A 459 14.47 -17.10 23.52
CA GLU A 459 13.54 -18.23 23.71
C GLU A 459 12.10 -17.85 23.34
N LEU A 460 11.67 -16.65 23.73
CA LEU A 460 10.33 -16.15 23.39
C LEU A 460 10.15 -15.92 21.90
N ALA A 461 11.15 -15.36 21.20
CA ALA A 461 11.12 -15.17 19.76
C ALA A 461 10.89 -16.49 19.00
N LEU A 462 11.44 -17.59 19.52
CA LEU A 462 11.33 -18.92 18.93
C LEU A 462 10.14 -19.74 19.45
N ASN A 463 9.28 -19.14 20.29
CA ASN A 463 8.04 -19.75 20.78
C ASN A 463 6.80 -18.99 20.26
N PRO A 464 6.29 -19.35 19.06
CA PRO A 464 5.13 -18.72 18.41
C PRO A 464 3.94 -18.48 19.30
N LYS A 465 3.58 -19.50 20.08
CA LYS A 465 2.38 -19.47 20.92
C LYS A 465 2.48 -18.37 21.98
N ASP A 466 3.62 -18.24 22.63
CA ASP A 466 3.78 -17.26 23.71
C ASP A 466 4.06 -15.85 23.21
N HIS A 467 4.83 -15.70 22.12
CA HIS A 467 5.08 -14.38 21.59
C HIS A 467 3.87 -13.78 20.86
N LEU A 468 3.04 -14.56 20.17
CA LEU A 468 1.82 -14.05 19.54
C LEU A 468 0.86 -13.48 20.60
N ARG A 469 0.70 -14.18 21.73
CA ARG A 469 -0.10 -13.70 22.86
C ARG A 469 0.41 -12.37 23.40
N LYS A 470 1.72 -12.27 23.62
CA LYS A 470 2.36 -11.03 24.09
C LYS A 470 2.23 -9.91 23.06
N SER A 471 2.40 -10.22 21.78
CA SER A 471 2.29 -9.26 20.68
C SER A 471 0.87 -8.71 20.60
N ILE A 472 -0.14 -9.57 20.67
CA ILE A 472 -1.55 -9.15 20.67
C ILE A 472 -1.84 -8.23 21.88
N LEU A 473 -1.42 -8.63 23.09
CA LEU A 473 -1.66 -7.83 24.29
C LEU A 473 -0.92 -6.49 24.29
N HIS A 474 0.25 -6.41 23.64
CA HIS A 474 1.05 -5.19 23.56
C HIS A 474 0.47 -4.21 22.52
N HIS A 475 0.23 -4.68 21.29
CA HIS A 475 -0.13 -3.83 20.15
C HIS A 475 -1.60 -3.43 20.09
N PHE A 476 -2.47 -4.22 20.73
CA PHE A 476 -3.91 -3.95 20.82
C PHE A 476 -4.34 -3.59 22.24
N ARG A 477 -3.41 -3.08 23.06
CA ARG A 477 -3.68 -2.76 24.47
C ARG A 477 -4.80 -1.74 24.62
N GLU A 478 -4.84 -0.72 23.78
CA GLU A 478 -5.85 0.36 23.85
C GLU A 478 -7.25 -0.18 23.54
N GLU A 479 -7.36 -1.07 22.57
CA GLU A 479 -8.62 -1.68 22.14
C GLU A 479 -9.09 -2.77 23.12
N LEU A 480 -8.16 -3.42 23.84
CA LEU A 480 -8.46 -4.55 24.72
C LEU A 480 -8.53 -4.20 26.22
N ASN A 481 -8.06 -3.02 26.66
CA ASN A 481 -7.92 -2.67 28.08
C ASN A 481 -9.26 -2.65 28.86
N THR A 482 -10.38 -2.40 28.20
CA THR A 482 -11.72 -2.33 28.80
C THR A 482 -12.37 -3.70 28.95
N LEU A 483 -11.74 -4.76 28.44
CA LEU A 483 -12.33 -6.09 28.31
C LEU A 483 -11.74 -7.08 29.32
N HIS A 484 -12.62 -7.77 30.04
CA HIS A 484 -12.23 -8.84 30.97
C HIS A 484 -12.01 -10.17 30.23
N GLY A 485 -11.09 -11.00 30.72
CA GLY A 485 -10.89 -12.38 30.24
C GLY A 485 -10.01 -12.54 28.99
N VAL A 486 -9.53 -11.45 28.38
CA VAL A 486 -8.71 -11.47 27.15
C VAL A 486 -7.51 -12.41 27.25
N SER A 487 -6.73 -12.31 28.33
CA SER A 487 -5.55 -13.16 28.56
C SER A 487 -5.89 -14.64 28.67
N THR A 488 -7.07 -14.97 29.22
CA THR A 488 -7.55 -16.36 29.33
C THR A 488 -7.92 -16.88 27.95
N ASN A 489 -8.69 -16.11 27.17
CA ASN A 489 -9.08 -16.49 25.81
C ASN A 489 -7.85 -16.76 24.93
N LEU A 490 -6.85 -15.87 24.97
CA LEU A 490 -5.58 -16.04 24.25
C LEU A 490 -4.81 -17.31 24.68
N ARG A 491 -4.95 -17.75 25.94
CA ARG A 491 -4.31 -18.97 26.43
C ARG A 491 -4.97 -20.25 25.89
N GLU A 492 -6.26 -20.19 25.60
CA GLU A 492 -7.03 -21.33 25.10
C GLU A 492 -6.92 -21.51 23.58
N LEU A 493 -6.58 -20.46 22.83
CA LEU A 493 -6.42 -20.56 21.37
C LEU A 493 -5.21 -21.42 20.96
N PRO A 494 -5.37 -22.31 19.95
CA PRO A 494 -4.26 -23.01 19.31
C PRO A 494 -3.42 -22.06 18.44
N LEU A 495 -2.23 -22.51 18.02
CA LEU A 495 -1.27 -21.67 17.28
C LEU A 495 -1.88 -21.05 16.01
N GLN A 496 -2.48 -21.87 15.15
CA GLN A 496 -3.12 -21.39 13.90
C GLN A 496 -4.20 -20.31 14.18
N ALA A 497 -4.97 -20.46 15.26
CA ALA A 497 -5.97 -19.47 15.63
C ALA A 497 -5.36 -18.19 16.20
N LEU A 498 -4.19 -18.26 16.87
CA LEU A 498 -3.45 -17.08 17.31
C LEU A 498 -2.85 -16.32 16.12
N GLU A 499 -2.34 -17.02 15.11
CA GLU A 499 -1.85 -16.43 13.86
C GLU A 499 -2.99 -15.68 13.15
N ALA A 500 -4.10 -16.38 12.89
CA ALA A 500 -5.28 -15.80 12.26
C ALA A 500 -5.89 -14.65 13.08
N ALA A 501 -5.88 -14.74 14.41
CA ALA A 501 -6.30 -13.66 15.28
C ALA A 501 -5.39 -12.43 15.12
N SER A 502 -4.07 -12.61 15.15
CA SER A 502 -3.11 -11.51 14.96
C SER A 502 -3.33 -10.80 13.62
N GLU A 503 -3.47 -11.55 12.52
CA GLU A 503 -3.75 -10.99 11.19
C GLU A 503 -5.07 -10.23 11.15
N SER A 504 -6.13 -10.83 11.72
CA SER A 504 -7.45 -10.21 11.81
C SER A 504 -7.41 -8.89 12.59
N LEU A 505 -6.74 -8.85 13.74
CA LEU A 505 -6.65 -7.64 14.57
C LEU A 505 -5.82 -6.54 13.88
N ILE A 506 -4.74 -6.90 13.18
CA ILE A 506 -3.97 -5.95 12.35
C ILE A 506 -4.90 -5.34 11.29
N LEU A 507 -5.71 -6.15 10.61
CA LEU A 507 -6.64 -5.69 9.59
C LEU A 507 -7.72 -4.76 10.17
N LEU A 508 -8.29 -5.08 11.33
CA LEU A 508 -9.28 -4.23 12.01
C LEU A 508 -8.68 -2.86 12.34
N LYS A 509 -7.45 -2.82 12.88
CA LYS A 509 -6.75 -1.58 13.23
C LYS A 509 -6.42 -0.74 11.99
N LYS A 510 -5.90 -1.36 10.93
CA LYS A 510 -5.65 -0.68 9.64
C LYS A 510 -6.92 -0.09 9.03
N SER A 511 -8.06 -0.78 9.20
CA SER A 511 -9.37 -0.34 8.72
C SER A 511 -10.07 0.65 9.64
N LYS A 512 -9.37 1.13 10.69
CA LYS A 512 -9.85 2.12 11.67
C LYS A 512 -11.13 1.69 12.40
N VAL A 513 -11.28 0.39 12.66
CA VAL A 513 -12.37 -0.11 13.51
C VAL A 513 -12.09 0.29 14.95
N THR A 514 -13.00 1.04 15.58
CA THR A 514 -12.79 1.60 16.93
C THR A 514 -13.54 0.85 18.03
N ASP A 515 -14.53 0.02 17.68
CA ASP A 515 -15.35 -0.69 18.66
C ASP A 515 -14.58 -1.86 19.33
N PRO A 516 -14.28 -1.79 20.64
CA PRO A 516 -13.58 -2.84 21.39
C PRO A 516 -14.23 -4.23 21.28
N GLN A 517 -15.57 -4.31 21.17
CA GLN A 517 -16.23 -5.60 21.06
C GLN A 517 -15.87 -6.35 19.77
N SER A 518 -15.55 -5.63 18.69
CA SER A 518 -15.07 -6.23 17.44
C SER A 518 -13.75 -6.98 17.65
N TYR A 519 -12.84 -6.40 18.42
CA TYR A 519 -11.56 -7.01 18.79
C TYR A 519 -11.77 -8.21 19.72
N ARG A 520 -12.69 -8.08 20.68
CA ARG A 520 -13.07 -9.19 21.57
C ARG A 520 -13.56 -10.42 20.80
N LEU A 521 -14.46 -10.22 19.84
CA LEU A 521 -15.07 -11.29 19.07
C LEU A 521 -14.03 -12.10 18.29
N VAL A 522 -13.03 -11.44 17.71
CA VAL A 522 -11.90 -12.11 17.03
C VAL A 522 -11.10 -13.00 17.98
N LEU A 523 -11.06 -12.68 19.27
CA LEU A 523 -10.34 -13.46 20.29
C LEU A 523 -11.22 -14.53 20.94
N ASP A 524 -12.51 -14.57 20.64
CA ASP A 524 -13.43 -15.49 21.29
C ASP A 524 -13.24 -16.91 20.76
N LYS A 525 -13.29 -17.91 21.65
CA LYS A 525 -13.16 -19.31 21.26
C LYS A 525 -14.41 -19.86 20.58
N GLU A 526 -15.53 -19.16 20.73
CA GLU A 526 -16.81 -19.55 20.18
C GLU A 526 -16.84 -19.54 18.64
N SER A 527 -17.88 -20.16 18.09
CA SER A 527 -18.16 -20.31 16.65
C SER A 527 -17.95 -19.03 15.86
N ARG A 528 -18.52 -17.93 16.36
CA ARG A 528 -18.42 -16.59 15.76
C ARG A 528 -16.99 -16.08 15.66
N GLY A 529 -16.21 -16.22 16.72
CA GLY A 529 -14.80 -15.83 16.72
C GLY A 529 -13.97 -16.69 15.77
N HIS A 530 -14.27 -17.99 15.70
CA HIS A 530 -13.63 -18.88 14.74
C HIS A 530 -13.95 -18.50 13.28
N ALA A 531 -15.21 -18.18 12.97
CA ALA A 531 -15.60 -17.72 11.63
C ALA A 531 -14.88 -16.42 11.23
N LEU A 532 -14.79 -15.45 12.14
CA LEU A 532 -14.05 -14.21 11.90
C LEU A 532 -12.57 -14.47 11.60
N ARG A 533 -11.92 -15.37 12.35
CA ARG A 533 -10.51 -15.73 12.12
C ARG A 533 -10.28 -16.43 10.79
N LEU A 534 -11.28 -17.13 10.24
CA LEU A 534 -11.16 -17.74 8.91
C LEU A 534 -11.35 -16.73 7.78
N LEU A 535 -12.24 -15.75 7.94
CA LEU A 535 -12.66 -14.86 6.85
C LEU A 535 -11.95 -13.51 6.81
N LEU A 536 -11.68 -12.89 7.97
CA LEU A 536 -11.04 -11.56 8.02
C LEU A 536 -9.67 -11.54 7.33
N PRO A 537 -8.74 -12.51 7.55
CA PRO A 537 -7.44 -12.47 6.89
C PRO A 537 -7.52 -12.45 5.36
N GLN A 538 -8.55 -13.08 4.78
CA GLN A 538 -8.73 -13.15 3.33
C GLN A 538 -9.04 -11.78 2.70
N LEU A 539 -9.58 -10.83 3.47
CA LEU A 539 -9.88 -9.47 3.01
C LEU A 539 -8.61 -8.62 2.77
N THR A 540 -7.45 -9.07 3.23
CA THR A 540 -6.17 -8.38 2.97
C THR A 540 -5.83 -8.33 1.47
N LYS A 541 -6.30 -9.31 0.68
CA LYS A 541 -6.12 -9.38 -0.78
C LYS A 541 -6.92 -8.32 -1.56
N ILE A 542 -7.93 -7.70 -0.94
CA ILE A 542 -8.76 -6.68 -1.59
C ILE A 542 -8.00 -5.34 -1.61
N LYS A 543 -7.71 -4.85 -2.83
CA LYS A 543 -6.95 -3.61 -3.05
C LYS A 543 -7.75 -2.35 -2.72
N ASN A 544 -9.06 -2.36 -2.92
CA ASN A 544 -9.92 -1.21 -2.66
C ASN A 544 -10.23 -1.10 -1.16
N ASP A 545 -9.76 -0.01 -0.53
CA ASP A 545 -9.88 0.23 0.91
C ASP A 545 -11.33 0.37 1.38
N GLU A 546 -12.18 1.06 0.62
CA GLU A 546 -13.59 1.25 0.97
C GLU A 546 -14.37 -0.06 0.86
N TYR A 547 -14.10 -0.87 -0.16
CA TYR A 547 -14.70 -2.20 -0.28
C TYR A 547 -14.30 -3.07 0.90
N ARG A 548 -13.01 -3.11 1.20
CA ARG A 548 -12.47 -3.88 2.32
C ARG A 548 -13.11 -3.48 3.65
N LYS A 549 -13.28 -2.18 3.89
CA LYS A 549 -13.91 -1.66 5.10
C LYS A 549 -15.38 -2.08 5.22
N LEU A 550 -16.15 -1.99 4.13
CA LEU A 550 -17.55 -2.43 4.13
C LEU A 550 -17.67 -3.95 4.35
N LEU A 551 -16.81 -4.74 3.72
CA LEU A 551 -16.80 -6.20 3.89
C LEU A 551 -16.45 -6.61 5.33
N ILE A 552 -15.52 -5.91 5.99
CA ILE A 552 -15.23 -6.09 7.42
C ILE A 552 -16.49 -5.79 8.25
N GLU A 553 -17.18 -4.68 7.97
CA GLU A 553 -18.41 -4.31 8.67
C GLU A 553 -19.47 -5.41 8.57
N ILE A 554 -19.69 -5.95 7.36
CA ILE A 554 -20.67 -7.02 7.09
C ILE A 554 -20.34 -8.28 7.91
N LEU A 555 -19.07 -8.71 7.96
CA LEU A 555 -18.66 -9.85 8.78
C LEU A 555 -18.85 -9.59 10.28
N LEU A 556 -18.52 -8.39 10.75
CA LEU A 556 -18.70 -8.00 12.14
C LEU A 556 -20.18 -7.92 12.55
N VAL A 557 -21.07 -7.45 11.66
CA VAL A 557 -22.52 -7.44 11.88
C VAL A 557 -23.03 -8.88 12.08
N GLY A 558 -22.63 -9.81 11.20
CA GLY A 558 -22.98 -11.22 11.32
C GLY A 558 -22.52 -11.85 12.64
N ALA A 559 -21.28 -11.56 13.06
CA ALA A 559 -20.72 -12.06 14.30
C ALA A 559 -21.33 -11.43 15.57
N LYS A 560 -21.66 -10.14 15.55
CA LYS A 560 -22.26 -9.44 16.70
C LYS A 560 -23.72 -9.86 16.91
N PHE A 561 -24.50 -9.87 15.84
CA PHE A 561 -25.93 -10.07 15.91
C PHE A 561 -26.30 -11.51 15.50
N ASN A 562 -26.43 -11.74 14.20
CA ASN A 562 -26.76 -13.02 13.59
C ASN A 562 -26.68 -12.93 12.04
N VAL A 563 -26.86 -14.08 11.37
CA VAL A 563 -26.91 -14.18 9.89
C VAL A 563 -28.03 -13.32 9.30
N GLU A 564 -29.21 -13.24 9.92
CA GLU A 564 -30.34 -12.45 9.41
C GLU A 564 -30.05 -10.94 9.36
N SER A 565 -29.27 -10.43 10.32
CA SER A 565 -28.84 -9.03 10.33
C SER A 565 -27.81 -8.78 9.23
N GLN A 566 -27.01 -9.79 8.90
CA GLN A 566 -26.05 -9.74 7.80
C GLN A 566 -26.77 -9.76 6.45
N ASP A 567 -27.80 -10.60 6.27
CA ASP A 567 -28.65 -10.66 5.06
C ASP A 567 -29.15 -9.25 4.69
N LYS A 568 -29.78 -8.56 5.66
CA LYS A 568 -30.29 -7.19 5.48
C LYS A 568 -29.19 -6.21 5.07
N ARG A 569 -28.00 -6.34 5.67
CA ARG A 569 -26.88 -5.43 5.37
C ARG A 569 -26.34 -5.63 3.96
N VAL A 570 -26.33 -6.87 3.47
CA VAL A 570 -25.93 -7.20 2.09
C VAL A 570 -26.97 -6.67 1.10
N ASP A 571 -28.26 -6.82 1.39
CA ASP A 571 -29.35 -6.31 0.54
C ASP A 571 -29.35 -4.77 0.41
N GLU A 572 -28.87 -4.07 1.44
CA GLU A 572 -28.79 -2.61 1.48
C GLU A 572 -27.57 -2.02 0.73
N ILE A 573 -26.64 -2.85 0.25
CA ILE A 573 -25.43 -2.38 -0.42
C ILE A 573 -25.82 -1.67 -1.72
N LYS A 574 -25.55 -0.37 -1.75
CA LYS A 574 -25.63 0.46 -2.96
C LYS A 574 -24.21 0.67 -3.45
N GLY A 575 -23.83 -0.01 -4.53
CA GLY A 575 -22.46 0.01 -5.02
C GLY A 575 -22.31 -0.69 -6.37
N PRO A 576 -21.08 -0.72 -6.90
CA PRO A 576 -20.76 -1.46 -8.12
C PRO A 576 -20.96 -2.96 -7.92
N GLU A 577 -21.29 -3.67 -9.01
CA GLU A 577 -21.64 -5.09 -8.97
C GLU A 577 -20.54 -5.95 -8.33
N GLU A 578 -19.27 -5.64 -8.60
CA GLU A 578 -18.11 -6.31 -8.00
C GLU A 578 -18.14 -6.32 -6.45
N LEU A 579 -18.49 -5.18 -5.83
CA LEU A 579 -18.60 -5.10 -4.37
C LEU A 579 -19.74 -5.97 -3.84
N LYS A 580 -20.86 -6.00 -4.57
CA LYS A 580 -22.04 -6.78 -4.22
C LYS A 580 -21.75 -8.27 -4.32
N GLU A 581 -21.10 -8.73 -5.40
CA GLU A 581 -20.65 -10.11 -5.57
C GLU A 581 -19.71 -10.54 -4.44
N LEU A 582 -18.71 -9.71 -4.12
CA LEU A 582 -17.81 -9.97 -2.99
C LEU A 582 -18.56 -10.08 -1.67
N ALA A 583 -19.52 -9.19 -1.41
CA ALA A 583 -20.30 -9.19 -0.19
C ALA A 583 -21.19 -10.43 -0.05
N ILE A 584 -21.86 -10.84 -1.14
CA ILE A 584 -22.67 -12.07 -1.20
C ILE A 584 -21.78 -13.28 -0.88
N ASP A 585 -20.64 -13.40 -1.54
CA ASP A 585 -19.74 -14.55 -1.38
C ASP A 585 -19.15 -14.63 0.05
N PHE A 586 -18.76 -13.49 0.66
CA PHE A 586 -18.34 -13.47 2.07
C PHE A 586 -19.48 -13.80 3.04
N HIS A 587 -20.68 -13.35 2.75
CA HIS A 587 -21.87 -13.67 3.53
C HIS A 587 -22.20 -15.17 3.45
N GLU A 588 -22.19 -15.77 2.26
CA GLU A 588 -22.42 -17.19 2.06
C GLU A 588 -21.37 -18.04 2.79
N CYS A 589 -20.09 -17.67 2.70
CA CYS A 589 -19.02 -18.29 3.48
C CYS A 589 -19.33 -18.24 4.99
N PHE A 590 -19.67 -17.07 5.52
CA PHE A 590 -19.98 -16.91 6.95
C PHE A 590 -21.17 -17.78 7.37
N LYS A 591 -22.25 -17.77 6.59
CA LYS A 591 -23.46 -18.55 6.81
C LYS A 591 -23.19 -20.05 6.82
N CYS A 592 -22.42 -20.55 5.86
CA CYS A 592 -22.06 -21.96 5.77
C CYS A 592 -21.15 -22.39 6.93
N ILE A 593 -20.18 -21.55 7.33
CA ILE A 593 -19.34 -21.81 8.51
C ILE A 593 -20.19 -21.94 9.78
N MET A 594 -21.07 -20.97 10.03
CA MET A 594 -21.96 -20.99 11.19
C MET A 594 -22.85 -22.25 11.18
N GLN A 595 -23.40 -22.59 10.01
CA GLN A 595 -24.23 -23.78 9.84
C GLN A 595 -23.46 -25.07 10.18
N LEU A 596 -22.25 -25.26 9.66
CA LEU A 596 -21.45 -26.45 9.95
C LEU A 596 -21.07 -26.54 11.45
N GLN A 597 -20.82 -25.39 12.08
CA GLN A 597 -20.53 -25.31 13.52
C GLN A 597 -21.74 -25.67 14.38
N ASP A 598 -22.95 -25.18 14.04
CA ASP A 598 -24.20 -25.50 14.76
C ASP A 598 -24.56 -26.99 14.70
N PHE A 599 -24.06 -27.69 13.68
CA PHE A 599 -24.21 -29.12 13.46
C PHE A 599 -23.04 -29.95 13.99
N MET A 600 -22.04 -29.29 14.62
CA MET A 600 -20.84 -29.93 15.17
C MET A 600 -20.14 -30.81 14.12
N CYS A 601 -19.98 -30.28 12.91
CA CYS A 601 -19.18 -30.92 11.85
C CYS A 601 -17.68 -30.81 12.18
N GLU A 602 -16.88 -31.62 11.50
CA GLU A 602 -15.42 -31.67 11.69
C GLU A 602 -14.74 -30.35 11.30
N LYS A 603 -13.58 -30.07 11.92
CA LYS A 603 -12.86 -28.79 11.74
C LYS A 603 -12.43 -28.61 10.29
N GLU A 604 -12.03 -29.71 9.66
CA GLU A 604 -11.54 -29.77 8.29
C GLU A 604 -12.64 -29.35 7.30
N ALA A 605 -13.89 -29.77 7.51
CA ALA A 605 -15.03 -29.33 6.69
C ALA A 605 -15.33 -27.83 6.87
N ILE A 606 -15.17 -27.31 8.09
CA ILE A 606 -15.36 -25.88 8.40
C ILE A 606 -14.26 -25.03 7.74
N GLU A 607 -13.01 -25.49 7.78
CA GLU A 607 -11.89 -24.81 7.12
C GLU A 607 -12.01 -24.89 5.59
N PHE A 608 -12.45 -26.02 5.06
CA PHE A 608 -12.67 -26.22 3.63
C PHE A 608 -13.74 -25.27 3.08
N VAL A 609 -14.89 -25.15 3.74
CA VAL A 609 -15.97 -24.27 3.25
C VAL A 609 -15.59 -22.79 3.22
N ALA A 610 -14.62 -22.39 4.05
CA ALA A 610 -14.11 -21.03 4.13
C ALA A 610 -13.13 -20.66 3.00
N GLN A 611 -12.68 -21.62 2.18
CA GLN A 611 -11.75 -21.37 1.09
C GLN A 611 -12.45 -20.68 -0.07
N LYS A 612 -12.11 -19.42 -0.33
CA LYS A 612 -12.72 -18.64 -1.42
C LYS A 612 -12.20 -19.01 -2.80
N ASP A 613 -10.91 -19.33 -2.90
CA ASP A 613 -10.24 -19.58 -4.17
C ASP A 613 -10.38 -21.05 -4.66
N SER A 614 -11.10 -21.92 -3.93
CA SER A 614 -11.35 -23.31 -4.32
C SER A 614 -12.74 -23.48 -4.93
N GLU A 615 -12.77 -24.06 -6.13
CA GLU A 615 -13.98 -24.40 -6.84
C GLU A 615 -14.80 -25.48 -6.11
N GLU A 616 -14.13 -26.48 -5.54
CA GLU A 616 -14.76 -27.52 -4.75
C GLU A 616 -15.38 -26.96 -3.47
N ALA A 617 -14.71 -26.01 -2.80
CA ALA A 617 -15.28 -25.32 -1.65
C ALA A 617 -16.51 -24.47 -2.03
N ARG A 618 -16.50 -23.85 -3.22
CA ARG A 618 -17.67 -23.14 -3.77
C ARG A 618 -18.85 -24.07 -3.99
N ARG A 619 -18.62 -25.22 -4.63
CA ARG A 619 -19.64 -26.27 -4.79
C ARG A 619 -20.16 -26.78 -3.45
N PHE A 620 -19.27 -26.93 -2.46
CA PHE A 620 -19.69 -27.33 -1.11
C PHE A 620 -20.61 -26.29 -0.45
N ARG A 621 -20.30 -24.99 -0.60
CA ARG A 621 -21.19 -23.91 -0.14
C ARG A 621 -22.57 -24.00 -0.80
N GLN A 622 -22.62 -24.21 -2.12
CA GLN A 622 -23.87 -24.38 -2.86
C GLN A 622 -24.69 -25.56 -2.30
N VAL A 623 -24.07 -26.72 -2.09
CA VAL A 623 -24.73 -27.88 -1.47
C VAL A 623 -25.32 -27.52 -0.11
N ILE A 624 -24.56 -26.85 0.77
CA ILE A 624 -25.04 -26.46 2.09
C ILE A 624 -26.26 -25.52 2.00
N LEU A 625 -26.20 -24.53 1.10
CA LEU A 625 -27.27 -23.55 0.89
C LEU A 625 -28.53 -24.21 0.30
N CYS A 626 -28.39 -25.14 -0.65
CA CYS A 626 -29.51 -25.90 -1.21
C CYS A 626 -30.19 -26.77 -0.14
N ILE A 627 -29.40 -27.50 0.68
CA ILE A 627 -29.93 -28.28 1.81
C ILE A 627 -30.69 -27.38 2.78
N LEU A 628 -30.15 -26.20 3.10
CA LEU A 628 -30.78 -25.22 3.99
C LEU A 628 -32.13 -24.75 3.45
N GLU A 629 -32.22 -24.37 2.18
CA GLU A 629 -33.45 -23.86 1.60
C GLU A 629 -34.51 -24.97 1.45
N GLN A 630 -34.13 -26.13 0.93
CA GLN A 630 -35.07 -27.23 0.73
C GLN A 630 -35.63 -27.77 2.05
N CYS A 631 -34.80 -27.90 3.09
CA CYS A 631 -35.31 -28.31 4.39
C CYS A 631 -36.25 -27.26 5.01
N LYS A 632 -36.03 -25.95 4.76
CA LYS A 632 -36.97 -24.89 5.18
C LYS A 632 -38.31 -24.97 4.43
N VAL A 633 -38.31 -25.41 3.18
CA VAL A 633 -39.55 -25.65 2.41
C VAL A 633 -40.33 -26.80 3.04
N VAL A 634 -39.66 -27.90 3.38
CA VAL A 634 -40.28 -29.04 4.08
C VAL A 634 -40.83 -28.63 5.45
N ASP A 635 -40.04 -27.90 6.26
CA ASP A 635 -40.49 -27.35 7.55
C ASP A 635 -41.78 -26.54 7.41
N ARG A 636 -41.85 -25.62 6.43
CA ARG A 636 -43.04 -24.78 6.17
C ARG A 636 -44.26 -25.60 5.76
N GLN A 637 -44.08 -26.61 4.90
CA GLN A 637 -45.18 -27.46 4.43
C GLN A 637 -45.75 -28.31 5.57
N LEU A 638 -44.89 -28.91 6.38
CA LEU A 638 -45.29 -29.82 7.46
C LEU A 638 -45.88 -29.08 8.68
N SER A 639 -45.40 -27.87 8.98
CA SER A 639 -45.92 -27.04 10.07
C SER A 639 -47.24 -26.33 9.72
N GLY A 640 -47.55 -26.17 8.43
CA GLY A 640 -48.70 -25.40 7.94
C GLY A 640 -50.07 -26.08 8.10
N SER A 641 -50.15 -27.34 8.52
CA SER A 641 -51.43 -28.05 8.71
C SER A 641 -51.43 -28.96 9.93
N GLN A 642 -52.54 -28.93 10.68
CA GLN A 642 -52.78 -29.82 11.83
C GLN A 642 -52.76 -31.31 11.42
N SER A 643 -53.14 -31.63 10.17
CA SER A 643 -53.11 -33.01 9.64
C SER A 643 -51.71 -33.61 9.56
N TYR A 644 -50.67 -32.77 9.48
CA TYR A 644 -49.27 -33.19 9.37
C TYR A 644 -48.51 -33.11 10.70
N ARG A 645 -49.17 -32.77 11.81
CA ARG A 645 -48.50 -32.54 13.11
C ARG A 645 -47.62 -33.71 13.57
N ASN A 646 -48.11 -34.95 13.44
CA ASN A 646 -47.32 -36.14 13.82
C ASN A 646 -46.12 -36.36 12.90
N MET A 647 -46.24 -36.01 11.61
CA MET A 647 -45.16 -36.07 10.63
C MET A 647 -44.12 -34.98 10.89
N PHE A 648 -44.58 -33.76 11.17
CA PHE A 648 -43.75 -32.63 11.55
C PHE A 648 -42.90 -32.93 12.79
N LEU A 649 -43.47 -33.50 13.86
CA LEU A 649 -42.70 -33.85 15.07
C LEU A 649 -41.62 -34.89 14.80
N LYS A 650 -41.87 -35.88 13.92
CA LYS A 650 -40.87 -36.87 13.52
C LYS A 650 -39.78 -36.26 12.64
N TRP A 651 -40.18 -35.41 11.69
CA TRP A 651 -39.27 -34.66 10.83
C TRP A 651 -38.37 -33.75 11.66
N GLU A 652 -38.94 -32.97 12.59
CA GLU A 652 -38.21 -32.07 13.48
C GLU A 652 -37.14 -32.81 14.31
N ALA A 653 -37.46 -34.02 14.77
CA ALA A 653 -36.54 -34.87 15.52
C ALA A 653 -35.38 -35.45 14.68
N GLU A 654 -35.59 -35.71 13.38
CA GLU A 654 -34.61 -36.39 12.53
C GLU A 654 -33.89 -35.48 11.53
N GLN A 655 -34.46 -34.33 11.17
CA GLN A 655 -33.89 -33.45 10.15
C GLN A 655 -32.47 -32.96 10.49
N LYS A 656 -32.15 -32.81 11.79
CA LYS A 656 -30.80 -32.40 12.21
C LYS A 656 -29.76 -33.46 11.85
N LYS A 657 -30.08 -34.74 12.02
CA LYS A 657 -29.19 -35.86 11.66
C LYS A 657 -29.08 -35.99 10.15
N TYR A 658 -30.20 -35.86 9.44
CA TYR A 658 -30.24 -35.90 7.98
C TYR A 658 -29.33 -34.83 7.35
N ARG A 659 -29.52 -33.55 7.71
CA ARG A 659 -28.67 -32.46 7.19
C ARG A 659 -27.19 -32.68 7.51
N LYS A 660 -26.86 -33.13 8.74
CA LYS A 660 -25.47 -33.46 9.11
C LYS A 660 -24.88 -34.54 8.21
N ALA A 661 -25.62 -35.62 7.96
CA ALA A 661 -25.18 -36.70 7.08
C ALA A 661 -24.92 -36.17 5.66
N LEU A 662 -25.82 -35.35 5.11
CA LEU A 662 -25.63 -34.75 3.79
C LEU A 662 -24.38 -33.86 3.74
N TYR A 663 -24.11 -33.05 4.76
CA TYR A 663 -22.89 -32.24 4.82
C TYR A 663 -21.62 -33.10 4.85
N GLN A 664 -21.62 -34.22 5.60
CA GLN A 664 -20.50 -35.14 5.67
C GLN A 664 -20.27 -35.86 4.34
N ILE A 665 -21.33 -36.35 3.71
CA ILE A 665 -21.30 -37.00 2.40
C ILE A 665 -20.77 -36.03 1.33
N ALA A 666 -21.25 -34.78 1.35
CA ALA A 666 -20.80 -33.77 0.39
C ALA A 666 -19.33 -33.39 0.58
N TYR A 667 -18.89 -33.21 1.83
CA TYR A 667 -17.48 -32.97 2.13
C TYR A 667 -16.59 -34.15 1.69
N GLU A 668 -16.96 -35.38 2.03
CA GLU A 668 -16.22 -36.58 1.63
C GLU A 668 -16.14 -36.67 0.09
N GLY A 669 -17.25 -36.47 -0.61
CA GLY A 669 -17.30 -36.59 -2.07
C GLY A 669 -16.49 -35.53 -2.81
N LEU A 670 -16.38 -34.31 -2.26
CA LEU A 670 -15.61 -33.23 -2.86
C LEU A 670 -14.11 -33.31 -2.54
N THR A 671 -13.74 -33.91 -1.41
CA THR A 671 -12.34 -34.04 -0.98
C THR A 671 -11.69 -35.39 -1.31
N ASN A 672 -12.48 -36.43 -1.56
CA ASN A 672 -12.00 -37.79 -1.85
C ASN A 672 -12.56 -38.30 -3.19
N PRO A 673 -11.74 -38.31 -4.26
CA PRO A 673 -12.16 -38.77 -5.58
C PRO A 673 -12.65 -40.24 -5.64
N ASN A 674 -12.29 -41.06 -4.64
CA ASN A 674 -12.63 -42.49 -4.60
C ASN A 674 -13.83 -42.79 -3.69
N ALA A 675 -14.46 -41.78 -3.10
CA ALA A 675 -15.59 -41.99 -2.20
C ALA A 675 -16.81 -42.54 -2.95
N ASN A 676 -17.40 -43.62 -2.44
CA ASN A 676 -18.63 -44.17 -3.00
C ASN A 676 -19.85 -43.47 -2.40
N ILE A 677 -20.14 -42.28 -2.93
CA ILE A 677 -21.14 -41.34 -2.39
C ILE A 677 -22.58 -41.81 -2.60
N ARG A 678 -22.86 -42.46 -3.73
CA ARG A 678 -24.25 -42.76 -4.15
C ARG A 678 -25.01 -43.65 -3.15
N PRO A 679 -24.44 -44.76 -2.63
CA PRO A 679 -25.14 -45.58 -1.64
C PRO A 679 -25.36 -44.89 -0.30
N GLN A 680 -24.39 -44.07 0.15
CA GLN A 680 -24.52 -43.31 1.40
C GLN A 680 -25.64 -42.28 1.32
N LEU A 681 -25.74 -41.61 0.16
CA LEU A 681 -26.74 -40.61 -0.13
C LEU A 681 -28.14 -41.22 -0.18
N GLN A 682 -28.31 -42.33 -0.91
CA GLN A 682 -29.55 -43.13 -0.92
C GLN A 682 -29.96 -43.62 0.48
N GLU A 683 -29.01 -44.06 1.30
CA GLU A 683 -29.30 -44.50 2.67
C GLU A 683 -29.83 -43.33 3.54
N ALA A 684 -29.26 -42.14 3.39
CA ALA A 684 -29.72 -40.94 4.09
C ALA A 684 -31.12 -40.51 3.61
N GLU A 685 -31.35 -40.57 2.30
CA GLU A 685 -32.63 -40.29 1.65
C GLU A 685 -33.75 -41.25 2.12
N ASP A 686 -33.53 -42.57 2.05
CA ASP A 686 -34.52 -43.59 2.42
C ASP A 686 -35.00 -43.43 3.87
N LYS A 687 -34.05 -43.13 4.78
CA LYS A 687 -34.36 -42.90 6.20
C LYS A 687 -35.31 -41.72 6.41
N ILE A 688 -35.09 -40.62 5.70
CA ILE A 688 -35.90 -39.41 5.86
C ILE A 688 -37.23 -39.50 5.08
N LEU A 689 -37.22 -40.15 3.92
CA LEU A 689 -38.43 -40.43 3.14
C LEU A 689 -39.42 -41.33 3.88
N ALA A 690 -38.94 -42.28 4.69
CA ALA A 690 -39.83 -43.10 5.54
C ALA A 690 -40.70 -42.27 6.51
N ILE A 691 -40.32 -41.01 6.79
CA ILE A 691 -41.05 -40.09 7.64
C ILE A 691 -42.00 -39.22 6.81
N VAL A 692 -41.51 -38.61 5.73
CA VAL A 692 -42.29 -37.62 4.94
C VAL A 692 -43.15 -38.26 3.85
N ASP A 693 -42.85 -39.49 3.43
CA ASP A 693 -43.62 -40.33 2.51
C ASP A 693 -44.04 -41.65 3.18
N PRO A 694 -44.93 -41.61 4.20
CA PRO A 694 -45.38 -42.83 4.87
C PRO A 694 -46.16 -43.73 3.90
N LYS A 695 -46.06 -45.05 4.11
CA LYS A 695 -46.80 -46.05 3.31
C LYS A 695 -48.31 -45.81 3.41
N ILE A 696 -48.98 -45.80 2.27
CA ILE A 696 -50.44 -45.69 2.18
C ILE A 696 -51.05 -47.04 2.52
N GLU A 697 -51.70 -47.14 3.68
CA GLU A 697 -52.24 -48.41 4.19
C GLU A 697 -53.56 -48.81 3.50
N SER A 698 -54.37 -47.84 3.05
CA SER A 698 -55.70 -48.10 2.46
C SER A 698 -55.64 -48.58 1.01
N ASP A 699 -56.24 -49.73 0.74
CA ASP A 699 -56.31 -50.32 -0.61
C ASP A 699 -57.15 -49.50 -1.60
N ILE A 700 -58.15 -48.76 -1.09
CA ILE A 700 -58.97 -47.84 -1.91
C ILE A 700 -58.10 -46.67 -2.40
N TYR A 701 -57.31 -46.07 -1.52
CA TYR A 701 -56.40 -44.99 -1.90
C TYR A 701 -55.32 -45.48 -2.87
N LYS A 702 -54.79 -46.70 -2.69
CA LYS A 702 -53.86 -47.32 -3.66
C LYS A 702 -54.49 -47.45 -5.04
N ALA A 703 -55.73 -47.95 -5.14
CA ALA A 703 -56.43 -48.08 -6.41
C ALA A 703 -56.66 -46.72 -7.08
N LEU A 704 -57.07 -45.70 -6.32
CA LEU A 704 -57.25 -44.34 -6.83
C LEU A 704 -55.95 -43.73 -7.34
N ILE A 705 -54.83 -43.95 -6.66
CA ILE A 705 -53.50 -43.50 -7.09
C ILE A 705 -53.09 -44.16 -8.40
N VAL A 706 -53.35 -45.46 -8.56
CA VAL A 706 -53.10 -46.17 -9.82
C VAL A 706 -53.93 -45.56 -10.95
N PHE A 707 -55.23 -45.34 -10.74
CA PHE A 707 -56.08 -44.70 -11.75
C PHE A 707 -55.63 -43.29 -12.10
N ALA A 708 -55.30 -42.47 -11.09
CA ALA A 708 -54.84 -41.09 -11.30
C ALA A 708 -53.52 -41.05 -12.09
N ASN A 709 -52.59 -41.98 -11.81
CA ASN A 709 -51.34 -42.12 -12.56
C ASN A 709 -51.55 -42.61 -14.00
N ILE A 710 -52.50 -43.52 -14.25
CA ILE A 710 -52.87 -43.94 -15.61
C ILE A 710 -53.45 -42.76 -16.40
N ILE A 711 -54.37 -42.02 -15.78
CA ILE A 711 -55.03 -40.86 -16.41
C ILE A 711 -54.00 -39.79 -16.77
N ILE A 712 -53.10 -39.41 -15.86
CA ILE A 712 -52.14 -38.36 -16.14
C ILE A 712 -51.09 -38.78 -17.19
N THR A 713 -50.70 -40.05 -17.20
CA THR A 713 -49.76 -40.60 -18.20
C THR A 713 -50.39 -40.62 -19.58
N ALA A 714 -51.68 -41.01 -19.68
CA ALA A 714 -52.43 -41.01 -20.92
C ALA A 714 -52.69 -39.59 -21.45
N LEU A 715 -53.10 -38.66 -20.58
CA LEU A 715 -53.40 -37.28 -20.95
C LEU A 715 -52.15 -36.47 -21.32
N SER A 716 -51.01 -36.74 -20.68
CA SER A 716 -49.76 -36.04 -20.98
C SER A 716 -48.90 -36.72 -22.04
N LEU A 717 -49.38 -37.83 -22.64
CA LEU A 717 -48.59 -38.69 -23.53
C LEU A 717 -47.22 -39.04 -22.93
N SER A 718 -47.18 -39.27 -21.62
CA SER A 718 -45.97 -39.54 -20.81
C SER A 718 -44.94 -38.39 -20.74
N LEU A 719 -45.14 -37.26 -21.41
CA LEU A 719 -44.18 -36.15 -21.41
C LEU A 719 -43.98 -35.56 -20.01
N ALA A 720 -45.09 -35.38 -19.27
CA ALA A 720 -45.04 -34.87 -17.90
C ALA A 720 -44.31 -35.85 -16.96
N ASN A 721 -44.51 -37.16 -17.14
CA ASN A 721 -43.83 -38.19 -16.35
C ASN A 721 -42.32 -38.23 -16.63
N VAL A 722 -41.89 -38.02 -17.89
CA VAL A 722 -40.47 -37.94 -18.27
C VAL A 722 -39.81 -36.69 -17.68
N ILE A 723 -40.47 -35.53 -17.76
CA ILE A 723 -39.97 -34.29 -17.13
C ILE A 723 -39.84 -34.48 -15.62
N LYS A 724 -40.86 -35.04 -14.97
CA LYS A 724 -40.83 -35.33 -13.53
C LYS A 724 -39.69 -36.28 -13.15
N TYR A 725 -39.52 -37.39 -13.89
CA TYR A 725 -38.42 -38.32 -13.64
C TYR A 725 -37.04 -37.66 -13.78
N LYS A 726 -36.89 -36.72 -14.73
CA LYS A 726 -35.66 -35.93 -14.87
C LYS A 726 -35.42 -34.95 -13.72
N ILE A 727 -36.45 -34.50 -13.01
CA ILE A 727 -36.31 -33.54 -11.91
C ILE A 727 -36.20 -34.27 -10.55
N THR A 728 -37.05 -35.26 -10.29
CA THR A 728 -37.19 -35.88 -8.95
C THR A 728 -36.79 -37.35 -8.89
N GLY A 729 -36.33 -37.95 -9.99
CA GLY A 729 -36.00 -39.39 -10.06
C GLY A 729 -37.19 -40.35 -9.97
N ASN A 730 -38.44 -39.86 -9.93
CA ASN A 730 -39.65 -40.67 -9.86
C ASN A 730 -40.59 -40.37 -11.04
N PHE A 731 -41.09 -41.43 -11.68
CA PHE A 731 -41.97 -41.37 -12.84
C PHE A 731 -43.45 -41.13 -12.52
N TRP A 732 -43.90 -41.51 -11.32
CA TRP A 732 -45.32 -41.52 -10.95
C TRP A 732 -45.69 -40.29 -10.12
N PHE A 733 -46.82 -39.64 -10.38
CA PHE A 733 -47.24 -38.39 -9.75
C PHE A 733 -47.82 -38.57 -8.35
N PHE A 734 -48.74 -39.52 -8.15
CA PHE A 734 -49.57 -39.57 -6.94
C PHE A 734 -49.13 -40.60 -5.89
N ASN A 735 -47.94 -41.19 -6.03
CA ASN A 735 -47.46 -42.24 -5.12
C ASN A 735 -46.60 -41.72 -3.95
N GLN A 736 -46.46 -40.41 -3.81
CA GLN A 736 -45.58 -39.76 -2.84
C GLN A 736 -46.15 -38.39 -2.43
N THR A 737 -45.61 -37.82 -1.35
CA THR A 737 -45.95 -36.47 -0.93
C THR A 737 -45.09 -35.44 -1.64
N ARG A 738 -45.54 -34.18 -1.61
CA ARG A 738 -44.76 -33.04 -2.12
C ARG A 738 -43.45 -32.86 -1.35
N SER A 739 -43.44 -33.07 -0.03
CA SER A 739 -42.21 -32.98 0.76
C SER A 739 -41.21 -34.07 0.38
N GLY A 740 -41.69 -35.28 0.07
CA GLY A 740 -40.85 -36.33 -0.49
C GLY A 740 -40.32 -36.03 -1.89
N GLU A 741 -41.05 -35.27 -2.71
CA GLU A 741 -40.54 -34.78 -4.00
C GLU A 741 -39.37 -33.83 -3.85
N GLU A 742 -39.47 -32.86 -2.93
CA GLU A 742 -38.40 -31.90 -2.66
C GLU A 742 -37.13 -32.60 -2.15
N LEU A 743 -37.26 -33.61 -1.28
CA LEU A 743 -36.10 -34.35 -0.76
C LEU A 743 -35.41 -35.20 -1.83
N ARG A 744 -36.16 -35.82 -2.76
CA ARG A 744 -35.57 -36.54 -3.89
C ARG A 744 -34.88 -35.63 -4.89
N ALA A 745 -35.46 -34.45 -5.14
CA ALA A 745 -34.83 -33.43 -5.97
C ALA A 745 -33.53 -32.91 -5.31
N LEU A 746 -33.56 -32.66 -4.00
CA LEU A 746 -32.39 -32.28 -3.22
C LEU A 746 -31.29 -33.34 -3.29
N ASP A 747 -31.61 -34.61 -3.09
CA ASP A 747 -30.63 -35.71 -3.15
C ASP A 747 -29.90 -35.76 -4.50
N ARG A 748 -30.66 -35.61 -5.58
CA ARG A 748 -30.12 -35.55 -6.94
C ARG A 748 -29.25 -34.31 -7.16
N GLU A 749 -29.70 -33.14 -6.72
CA GLU A 749 -28.95 -31.89 -6.85
C GLU A 749 -27.63 -31.96 -6.07
N VAL A 750 -27.66 -32.51 -4.86
CA VAL A 750 -26.46 -32.78 -4.04
C VAL A 750 -25.50 -33.69 -4.80
N PHE A 751 -26.00 -34.79 -5.39
CA PHE A 751 -25.17 -35.70 -6.19
C PHE A 751 -24.52 -35.00 -7.39
N GLU A 752 -25.30 -34.23 -8.17
CA GLU A 752 -24.81 -33.48 -9.34
C GLU A 752 -23.74 -32.46 -8.92
N LEU A 753 -23.95 -31.75 -7.81
CA LEU A 753 -23.01 -30.78 -7.23
C LEU A 753 -21.77 -31.40 -6.59
N ILE A 754 -21.73 -32.71 -6.34
CA ILE A 754 -20.53 -33.41 -5.85
C ILE A 754 -19.75 -34.08 -6.99
N THR A 755 -20.42 -34.55 -8.04
CA THR A 755 -19.74 -35.25 -9.15
C THR A 755 -18.96 -34.29 -10.05
N PRO A 756 -17.70 -34.58 -10.42
CA PRO A 756 -16.93 -33.71 -11.32
C PRO A 756 -17.67 -33.49 -12.65
N GLU A 757 -17.64 -32.26 -13.17
CA GLU A 757 -18.18 -31.97 -14.50
C GLU A 757 -17.54 -32.93 -15.49
N LYS A 758 -18.36 -33.70 -16.22
CA LYS A 758 -17.86 -34.34 -17.43
C LYS A 758 -17.52 -33.22 -18.39
N ASN A 759 -16.28 -33.20 -18.89
CA ASN A 759 -15.93 -32.45 -20.09
C ASN A 759 -16.73 -33.02 -21.26
N ASP A 760 -18.01 -32.65 -21.35
CA ASP A 760 -18.83 -32.89 -22.51
C ASP A 760 -18.67 -31.66 -23.42
N GLU A 761 -17.63 -31.68 -24.26
CA GLU A 761 -17.87 -31.25 -25.64
C GLU A 761 -19.04 -32.10 -26.14
N VAL A 762 -20.25 -31.53 -26.11
CA VAL A 762 -21.37 -31.70 -27.04
C VAL A 762 -22.70 -31.30 -26.37
N ASN A 763 -23.33 -30.30 -26.99
CA ASN A 763 -24.73 -29.88 -26.92
C ASN A 763 -25.19 -29.01 -25.75
N SER A 764 -25.03 -27.71 -26.01
CA SER A 764 -26.03 -26.69 -25.68
C SER A 764 -27.47 -27.18 -25.91
N CYS A 765 -28.23 -27.29 -24.83
CA CYS A 765 -29.65 -26.95 -24.81
C CYS A 765 -30.00 -26.43 -23.42
N GLY A 766 -29.92 -25.10 -23.29
CA GLY A 766 -30.34 -24.38 -22.10
C GLY A 766 -31.83 -24.59 -21.83
N ILE A 767 -32.13 -24.99 -20.60
CA ILE A 767 -33.46 -24.94 -20.03
C ILE A 767 -33.72 -23.47 -19.72
N LEU A 768 -34.28 -22.73 -20.69
CA LEU A 768 -35.08 -21.49 -20.58
C LEU A 768 -35.05 -20.76 -21.94
N SER A 769 -35.80 -21.27 -22.92
CA SER A 769 -36.38 -20.48 -24.01
C SER A 769 -37.60 -21.22 -24.54
N PRO A 770 -38.80 -20.61 -24.52
CA PRO A 770 -39.97 -21.18 -25.18
C PRO A 770 -39.83 -20.95 -26.69
N CYS A 771 -40.17 -21.96 -27.49
CA CYS A 771 -40.52 -21.74 -28.90
C CYS A 771 -41.80 -20.93 -29.01
#